data_AF-A0A1G4JIZ6-F1
#
_entry.id   AF-A0A1G4JIZ6-F1
#
_cell.length_a   1.000
_cell.length_b   1.000
_cell.length_c   1.000
_cell.angle_alpha   90.00
_cell.angle_beta   90.00
_cell.angle_gamma   90.00
#
_symmetry.space_group_name_H-M   'P 1'
#
loop_
_entity.id
_entity.type
_entity.pdbx_description
1 polymer ?
#
loop_
_entity_poly.entity_id
_entity_poly.type
_entity_poly.pdbx_seq_one_letter_code
_entity_poly.pdbx_strand_id
1 'polypeptide(L)'
;MKRELEAEPILLEEYLSELQIQQLSKTPPGPPVADELVHNWHYQYVVSWLYNVCDSTFTADQGKAMFSSIAFDEKLLLQDLQSQDWEENDVSLYTQVRECVLKTVTQNKKAQLKEWDVAIKYNLAQWNAVLWWAQDQETRFTDLNVVQQFDVLYACIKYIERKSQSFRLYLNAHLAQFQFPECVVGERRSMFVLPGGKLVERTMTAHEEAHLRVPIKFRNCSVRYEGEDEVEVRQLDFGPEIDDFLSRLSLDFKVLSGSWGEYLGYLNETTDQGLQEFLAQQLPLVAENELNGRRLLANRERERSMAELLVRRKRSSRLVAREEDTKRRDLESRWLEKLDDRDQYLRSRQRAVAKMSKAIKDVIWSQLWDKFDLDVKVEKLRRRTVDGQQLAATPEPGSPGSLAPVDHYAWLAAIDQSVLENGEKFHHRVIQVDPALPTPLEVDSRELPDELLITREELSGLANHGLPVADYTPDSTDWAFQCPCQEVSGFNLNDHDAVRSHTLICCDSCLRWQHLECQRDEWVELLGQARQKPLQRKDFVSVTLASPHAHAHALHRGQRRSARHADTNLHPSQPADADLGLSSAPRPVTRKSSLALANNTSANLLPETFVCSWCMHALEDDLRDAFVRELRQTRVQQRKAHDERERRKRQKEVRKSAAASTAKNTDDAGADINDNATVNPTANATANATANATANATANATATTSGTQKKTQPSRLPRSQFSHSTSHFAQP
;
A
#
# COMPACT_ATOMS: atom_id res chain seq x y z
N MET A 1 -34.25 65.35 -7.70
CA MET A 1 -33.34 65.26 -6.56
C MET A 1 -32.86 63.81 -6.46
N LYS A 2 -31.71 63.50 -7.07
CA LYS A 2 -31.01 62.24 -6.81
C LYS A 2 -30.32 62.44 -5.46
N ARG A 3 -30.77 61.74 -4.41
CA ARG A 3 -29.96 61.61 -3.20
C ARG A 3 -28.72 60.85 -3.64
N GLU A 4 -27.57 61.51 -3.63
CA GLU A 4 -26.29 60.84 -3.57
C GLU A 4 -26.35 60.00 -2.30
N LEU A 5 -26.52 58.69 -2.46
CA LEU A 5 -26.31 57.73 -1.38
C LEU A 5 -24.82 57.83 -1.09
N GLU A 6 -24.47 58.56 -0.04
CA GLU A 6 -23.13 58.48 0.56
C GLU A 6 -22.96 57.02 0.97
N ALA A 7 -22.18 56.27 0.18
CA ALA A 7 -21.82 54.90 0.53
C ALA A 7 -21.00 54.98 1.82
N GLU A 8 -21.59 54.53 2.93
CA GLU A 8 -20.84 54.41 4.18
C GLU A 8 -19.69 53.43 3.94
N PRO A 9 -18.44 53.79 4.28
CA PRO A 9 -17.30 52.91 4.08
C PRO A 9 -17.48 51.66 4.94
N ILE A 10 -17.17 50.48 4.38
CA ILE A 10 -17.23 49.24 5.16
C ILE A 10 -16.25 49.31 6.31
N LEU A 11 -16.75 49.07 7.52
CA LEU A 11 -15.93 48.89 8.71
C LEU A 11 -15.44 47.44 8.76
N LEU A 12 -14.13 47.24 8.67
CA LEU A 12 -13.51 45.91 8.69
C LEU A 12 -13.84 45.15 9.99
N GLU A 13 -14.09 45.87 11.08
CA GLU A 13 -14.49 45.35 12.39
C GLU A 13 -15.81 44.57 12.37
N GLU A 14 -16.68 44.81 11.38
CA GLU A 14 -17.95 44.10 11.25
C GLU A 14 -17.78 42.68 10.69
N TYR A 15 -16.68 42.44 9.96
CA TYR A 15 -16.45 41.20 9.22
C TYR A 15 -15.23 40.42 9.73
N LEU A 16 -14.26 41.09 10.36
CA LEU A 16 -13.04 40.49 10.88
C LEU A 16 -12.97 40.58 12.41
N SER A 17 -12.39 39.57 13.03
CA SER A 17 -12.09 39.63 14.46
C SER A 17 -11.01 40.68 14.77
N GLU A 18 -11.08 41.28 15.96
CA GLU A 18 -10.07 42.25 16.44
C GLU A 18 -8.65 41.67 16.36
N LEU A 19 -8.49 40.37 16.63
CA LEU A 19 -7.22 39.67 16.50
C LEU A 19 -6.70 39.66 15.06
N GLN A 20 -7.57 39.40 14.07
CA GLN A 20 -7.19 39.40 12.65
C GLN A 20 -6.75 40.79 12.21
N ILE A 21 -7.48 41.84 12.58
CA ILE A 21 -7.15 43.24 12.25
C ILE A 21 -5.81 43.63 12.88
N GLN A 22 -5.60 43.30 14.16
CA GLN A 22 -4.33 43.54 14.83
C GLN A 22 -3.16 42.77 14.20
N GLN A 23 -3.38 41.55 13.71
CA GLN A 23 -2.32 40.78 13.06
C GLN A 23 -2.01 41.30 11.64
N LEU A 24 -3.03 41.69 10.88
CA LEU A 24 -2.88 42.28 9.54
C LEU A 24 -2.16 43.64 9.60
N SER A 25 -2.31 44.39 10.68
CA SER A 25 -1.56 45.65 10.88
C SER A 25 -0.11 45.42 11.34
N LYS A 26 0.14 44.40 12.16
CA LYS A 26 1.47 44.12 12.73
C LYS A 26 2.42 43.38 11.78
N THR A 27 1.89 42.52 10.90
CA THR A 27 2.72 41.71 10.01
C THR A 27 2.92 42.39 8.66
N PRO A 28 4.13 42.40 8.09
CA PRO A 28 4.39 43.05 6.81
C PRO A 28 3.61 42.37 5.67
N PRO A 29 3.17 43.13 4.64
CA PRO A 29 2.36 42.61 3.52
C PRO A 29 3.09 41.62 2.61
N GLY A 30 4.40 41.45 2.77
CA GLY A 30 5.23 40.55 1.99
C GLY A 30 6.14 41.28 1.00
N PRO A 31 6.80 40.54 0.09
CA PRO A 31 7.74 41.10 -0.87
C PRO A 31 7.05 42.03 -1.89
N PRO A 32 7.71 43.11 -2.34
CA PRO A 32 7.15 44.03 -3.34
C PRO A 32 7.05 43.35 -4.70
N VAL A 33 5.87 43.33 -5.31
CA VAL A 33 5.66 42.66 -6.61
C VAL A 33 5.62 43.71 -7.73
N ALA A 34 6.16 43.38 -8.90
CA ALA A 34 6.04 44.24 -10.07
C ALA A 34 4.57 44.35 -10.51
N ASP A 35 4.07 45.57 -10.69
CA ASP A 35 2.68 45.84 -11.07
C ASP A 35 2.24 45.09 -12.33
N GLU A 36 3.15 44.98 -13.31
CA GLU A 36 2.90 44.25 -14.56
C GLU A 36 2.56 42.78 -14.33
N LEU A 37 3.19 42.14 -13.35
CA LEU A 37 2.93 40.74 -13.01
C LEU A 37 1.62 40.58 -12.25
N VAL A 38 1.37 41.45 -11.27
CA VAL A 38 0.17 41.42 -10.42
C VAL A 38 -1.11 41.64 -11.22
N HIS A 39 -1.05 42.46 -12.28
CA HIS A 39 -2.20 42.72 -13.15
C HIS A 39 -2.25 41.79 -14.37
N ASN A 40 -1.33 40.83 -14.48
CA ASN A 40 -1.34 39.85 -15.55
C ASN A 40 -2.33 38.71 -15.24
N TRP A 41 -3.28 38.48 -16.16
CA TRP A 41 -4.28 37.42 -16.02
C TRP A 41 -3.66 36.01 -15.95
N HIS A 42 -2.64 35.72 -16.76
CA HIS A 42 -2.00 34.41 -16.77
C HIS A 42 -1.34 34.10 -15.42
N TYR A 43 -0.68 35.08 -14.80
CA TYR A 43 -0.16 34.97 -13.45
C TYR A 43 -1.28 34.67 -12.44
N GLN A 44 -2.33 35.51 -12.41
CA GLN A 44 -3.43 35.33 -11.45
C GLN A 44 -4.14 33.99 -11.62
N TYR A 45 -4.32 33.54 -12.87
CA TYR A 45 -4.89 32.23 -13.16
C TYR A 45 -4.00 31.10 -12.66
N VAL A 46 -2.70 31.14 -12.95
CA VAL A 46 -1.73 30.12 -12.52
C VAL A 46 -1.71 30.01 -11.00
N VAL A 47 -1.62 31.13 -10.28
CA VAL A 47 -1.62 31.15 -8.81
C VAL A 47 -2.92 30.58 -8.25
N SER A 48 -4.06 31.01 -8.78
CA SER A 48 -5.38 30.53 -8.35
C SER A 48 -5.55 29.03 -8.59
N TRP A 49 -5.07 28.54 -9.74
CA TRP A 49 -5.08 27.13 -10.05
C TRP A 49 -4.19 26.32 -9.10
N LEU A 50 -3.00 26.83 -8.76
CA LEU A 50 -2.08 26.19 -7.82
C LEU A 50 -2.66 26.10 -6.40
N TYR A 51 -3.37 27.12 -5.92
CA TYR A 51 -4.10 27.04 -4.64
C TYR A 51 -5.10 25.87 -4.62
N ASN A 52 -5.73 25.55 -5.76
CA ASN A 52 -6.74 24.49 -5.84
C ASN A 52 -6.16 23.09 -6.07
N VAL A 53 -4.90 22.97 -6.51
CA VAL A 53 -4.29 21.66 -6.81
C VAL A 53 -3.15 21.27 -5.89
N CYS A 54 -2.50 22.21 -5.20
CA CYS A 54 -1.42 21.97 -4.23
C CYS A 54 -1.99 21.90 -2.81
N ASP A 55 -1.17 21.50 -1.85
CA ASP A 55 -1.56 21.57 -0.43
C ASP A 55 -1.57 23.05 0.00
N SER A 56 -2.76 23.59 0.27
CA SER A 56 -2.99 24.99 0.61
C SER A 56 -4.15 25.15 1.59
N THR A 57 -4.38 26.39 2.03
CA THR A 57 -5.55 26.78 2.84
C THR A 57 -6.89 26.37 2.21
N PHE A 58 -6.97 26.29 0.87
CA PHE A 58 -8.20 25.96 0.15
C PHE A 58 -8.41 24.45 -0.05
N THR A 59 -7.36 23.64 0.11
CA THR A 59 -7.44 22.16 -0.04
C THR A 59 -7.39 21.42 1.28
N ALA A 60 -6.93 22.06 2.36
CA ALA A 60 -6.69 21.42 3.67
C ALA A 60 -7.89 20.60 4.18
N ASP A 61 -9.12 21.11 3.99
CA ASP A 61 -10.35 20.47 4.50
C ASP A 61 -11.03 19.54 3.49
N GLN A 62 -10.56 19.49 2.24
CA GLN A 62 -11.25 18.84 1.11
C GLN A 62 -10.65 17.50 0.71
N GLY A 63 -9.60 17.05 1.40
CA GLY A 63 -8.92 15.78 1.16
C GLY A 63 -7.55 15.95 0.52
N LYS A 64 -7.12 14.96 -0.27
CA LYS A 64 -5.75 14.93 -0.81
C LYS A 64 -5.65 15.77 -2.09
N ALA A 65 -4.91 16.87 -2.02
CA ALA A 65 -4.56 17.70 -3.17
C ALA A 65 -3.86 16.90 -4.29
N MET A 66 -4.03 17.32 -5.55
CA MET A 66 -3.42 16.66 -6.70
C MET A 66 -1.89 16.67 -6.65
N PHE A 67 -1.32 17.82 -6.28
CA PHE A 67 0.10 18.07 -6.05
C PHE A 67 0.38 18.12 -4.54
N SER A 68 0.00 17.05 -3.84
CA SER A 68 0.14 16.95 -2.37
C SER A 68 1.56 17.03 -1.81
N SER A 69 2.59 17.04 -2.66
CA SER A 69 3.98 17.22 -2.24
C SER A 69 4.39 18.69 -2.13
N ILE A 70 3.54 19.61 -2.60
CA ILE A 70 3.82 21.04 -2.63
C ILE A 70 2.88 21.73 -1.66
N ALA A 71 3.45 22.33 -0.61
CA ALA A 71 2.74 23.27 0.26
C ALA A 71 2.80 24.67 -0.39
N PHE A 72 1.70 25.09 -1.02
CA PHE A 72 1.68 26.28 -1.87
C PHE A 72 1.16 27.51 -1.12
N ASP A 73 1.89 28.61 -1.25
CA ASP A 73 1.48 29.96 -0.86
C ASP A 73 2.07 30.99 -1.84
N GLU A 74 1.25 31.96 -2.27
CA GLU A 74 1.66 32.97 -3.25
C GLU A 74 2.82 33.82 -2.74
N LYS A 75 2.86 34.19 -1.46
CA LYS A 75 3.90 35.08 -0.94
C LYS A 75 5.25 34.38 -0.87
N LEU A 76 5.26 33.08 -0.55
CA LEU A 76 6.47 32.25 -0.63
C LEU A 76 6.98 32.13 -2.07
N LEU A 77 6.07 31.95 -3.04
CA LEU A 77 6.40 31.90 -4.46
C LEU A 77 7.05 33.21 -4.92
N LEU A 78 6.45 34.35 -4.56
CA LEU A 78 6.96 35.67 -4.88
C LEU A 78 8.33 35.95 -4.26
N GLN A 79 8.57 35.50 -3.02
CA GLN A 79 9.87 35.60 -2.38
C GLN A 79 10.94 34.79 -3.13
N ASP A 80 10.60 33.58 -3.60
CA ASP A 80 11.52 32.73 -4.37
C ASP A 80 11.85 33.36 -5.72
N LEU A 81 10.85 33.92 -6.41
CA LEU A 81 11.04 34.61 -7.70
C LEU A 81 12.00 35.81 -7.60
N GLN A 82 12.01 36.53 -6.47
CA GLN A 82 12.92 37.65 -6.24
C GLN A 82 14.36 37.24 -5.94
N SER A 83 14.56 36.03 -5.41
CA SER A 83 15.84 35.64 -4.82
C SER A 83 16.96 35.40 -5.84
N GLN A 84 16.68 35.33 -7.14
CA GLN A 84 17.59 34.99 -8.27
C GLN A 84 18.38 33.66 -8.14
N ASP A 85 18.63 33.17 -6.94
CA ASP A 85 19.35 31.94 -6.59
C ASP A 85 18.42 30.69 -6.55
N TRP A 86 17.28 30.73 -7.24
CA TRP A 86 16.33 29.61 -7.25
C TRP A 86 16.79 28.44 -8.14
N GLU A 87 17.81 28.64 -8.99
CA GLU A 87 18.43 27.57 -9.79
C GLU A 87 19.37 26.67 -8.99
N GLU A 88 20.05 27.20 -7.96
CA GLU A 88 20.96 26.42 -7.11
C GLU A 88 20.26 25.84 -5.86
N ASN A 89 19.08 26.38 -5.51
CA ASN A 89 18.28 25.89 -4.40
C ASN A 89 17.22 24.89 -4.89
N ASP A 90 17.56 23.59 -4.85
CA ASP A 90 16.65 22.46 -5.10
C ASP A 90 15.37 22.45 -4.22
N VAL A 91 15.26 23.37 -3.26
CA VAL A 91 14.17 23.49 -2.29
C VAL A 91 13.17 24.62 -2.65
N SER A 92 13.39 25.43 -3.69
CA SER A 92 12.48 26.55 -4.00
C SER A 92 11.07 26.08 -4.42
N LEU A 93 10.03 26.79 -3.99
CA LEU A 93 8.63 26.50 -4.33
C LEU A 93 8.41 26.61 -5.84
N TYR A 94 9.05 27.59 -6.49
CA TYR A 94 8.96 27.79 -7.93
C TYR A 94 9.53 26.60 -8.72
N THR A 95 10.69 26.08 -8.30
CA THR A 95 11.34 24.89 -8.89
C THR A 95 10.45 23.65 -8.72
N GLN A 96 9.88 23.45 -7.53
CA GLN A 96 8.95 22.34 -7.25
C GLN A 96 7.69 22.40 -8.14
N VAL A 97 7.09 23.59 -8.27
CA VAL A 97 5.91 23.80 -9.14
C VAL A 97 6.24 23.48 -10.59
N ARG A 98 7.35 24.02 -11.11
CA ARG A 98 7.81 23.71 -12.48
C ARG A 98 8.00 22.21 -12.65
N GLU A 99 8.68 21.54 -11.74
CA GLU A 99 8.93 20.12 -11.88
C GLU A 99 7.63 19.29 -11.90
N CYS A 100 6.66 19.63 -11.04
CA CYS A 100 5.34 18.99 -11.04
C CYS A 100 4.54 19.28 -12.32
N VAL A 101 4.57 20.50 -12.84
CA VAL A 101 3.95 20.87 -14.12
C VAL A 101 4.58 20.05 -15.25
N LEU A 102 5.91 19.98 -15.32
CA LEU A 102 6.63 19.19 -16.32
C LEU A 102 6.21 17.72 -16.30
N LYS A 103 6.24 17.10 -15.12
CA LYS A 103 5.85 15.70 -14.93
C LYS A 103 4.39 15.46 -15.34
N THR A 104 3.52 16.45 -15.17
CA THR A 104 2.09 16.35 -15.50
C THR A 104 1.83 16.56 -16.99
N VAL A 105 2.44 17.57 -17.62
CA VAL A 105 2.34 17.83 -19.07
C VAL A 105 2.87 16.64 -19.87
N THR A 106 4.07 16.15 -19.51
CA THR A 106 4.72 15.03 -20.20
C THR A 106 4.12 13.67 -19.83
N GLN A 107 3.28 13.61 -18.80
CA GLN A 107 2.81 12.37 -18.16
C GLN A 107 3.95 11.44 -17.73
N ASN A 108 5.15 11.99 -17.53
CA ASN A 108 6.35 11.27 -17.15
C ASN A 108 6.81 11.73 -15.75
N LYS A 109 6.60 10.87 -14.74
CA LYS A 109 7.02 11.15 -13.36
C LYS A 109 8.54 11.26 -13.16
N LYS A 110 9.33 10.75 -14.11
CA LYS A 110 10.79 10.81 -14.09
C LYS A 110 11.36 12.02 -14.85
N ALA A 111 10.50 12.85 -15.45
CA ALA A 111 10.94 14.05 -16.15
C ALA A 111 11.68 14.97 -15.17
N GLN A 112 12.84 15.46 -15.60
CA GLN A 112 13.70 16.35 -14.82
C GLN A 112 13.69 17.74 -15.43
N LEU A 113 13.89 18.79 -14.63
CA LEU A 113 13.84 20.18 -15.11
C LEU A 113 14.85 20.49 -16.23
N LYS A 114 15.96 19.75 -16.33
CA LYS A 114 16.90 19.85 -17.47
C LYS A 114 16.25 19.54 -18.83
N GLU A 115 15.14 18.81 -18.82
CA GLU A 115 14.36 18.44 -20.02
C GLU A 115 13.24 19.45 -20.30
N TRP A 116 13.11 20.50 -19.49
CA TRP A 116 11.99 21.45 -19.53
C TRP A 116 11.76 22.05 -20.92
N ASP A 117 12.77 22.71 -21.49
CA ASP A 117 12.65 23.39 -22.77
C ASP A 117 12.28 22.41 -23.88
N VAL A 118 12.97 21.28 -23.97
CA VAL A 118 12.71 20.27 -25.01
C VAL A 118 11.29 19.71 -24.89
N ALA A 119 10.89 19.30 -23.69
CA ALA A 119 9.63 18.59 -23.48
C ALA A 119 8.42 19.54 -23.55
N ILE A 120 8.51 20.73 -22.95
CA ILE A 120 7.40 21.68 -22.92
C ILE A 120 7.21 22.31 -24.31
N LYS A 121 8.27 22.75 -24.99
CA LYS A 121 8.16 23.31 -26.35
C LYS A 121 7.51 22.31 -27.30
N TYR A 122 7.92 21.04 -27.26
CA TYR A 122 7.32 20.00 -28.08
C TYR A 122 5.80 19.88 -27.86
N ASN A 123 5.36 19.82 -26.59
CA ASN A 123 3.94 19.66 -26.27
C ASN A 123 3.10 20.92 -26.59
N LEU A 124 3.64 22.12 -26.35
CA LEU A 124 2.95 23.38 -26.64
C LEU A 124 2.91 23.69 -28.14
N ALA A 125 3.96 23.36 -28.90
CA ALA A 125 4.00 23.53 -30.36
C ALA A 125 2.95 22.67 -31.07
N GLN A 126 2.75 21.42 -30.64
CA GLN A 126 1.66 20.57 -31.14
C GLN A 126 0.26 21.17 -30.91
N TRP A 127 0.17 22.17 -30.04
CA TRP A 127 -1.06 22.78 -29.59
C TRP A 127 -1.25 24.22 -30.07
N ASN A 128 -0.35 24.70 -30.92
CA ASN A 128 -0.31 26.10 -31.38
C ASN A 128 -0.37 27.12 -30.23
N ALA A 129 0.18 26.75 -29.05
CA ALA A 129 0.20 27.60 -27.87
C ALA A 129 1.59 28.22 -27.71
N VAL A 130 1.63 29.53 -27.44
CA VAL A 130 2.88 30.28 -27.16
C VAL A 130 3.93 30.06 -28.27
N LEU A 131 3.51 30.16 -29.53
CA LEU A 131 4.34 29.83 -30.70
C LEU A 131 5.64 30.64 -30.77
N TRP A 132 5.62 31.88 -30.28
CA TRP A 132 6.78 32.76 -30.21
C TRP A 132 7.94 32.17 -29.39
N TRP A 133 7.66 31.26 -28.46
CA TRP A 133 8.67 30.54 -27.69
C TRP A 133 8.78 29.07 -28.08
N ALA A 134 7.65 28.41 -28.39
CA ALA A 134 7.62 26.99 -28.68
C ALA A 134 8.32 26.61 -29.99
N GLN A 135 8.40 27.53 -30.97
CA GLN A 135 9.06 27.30 -32.26
C GLN A 135 10.53 27.77 -32.28
N ASP A 136 10.91 28.68 -31.39
CA ASP A 136 12.28 29.14 -31.27
C ASP A 136 13.09 28.11 -30.48
N GLN A 137 14.07 27.46 -31.11
CA GLN A 137 14.90 26.46 -30.42
C GLN A 137 15.98 27.08 -29.52
N GLU A 138 16.36 28.33 -29.74
CA GLU A 138 17.49 28.97 -29.06
C GLU A 138 17.08 29.61 -27.72
N THR A 139 15.88 30.20 -27.64
CA THR A 139 15.42 30.88 -26.43
C THR A 139 15.04 29.89 -25.31
N ARG A 140 15.76 29.87 -24.19
CA ARG A 140 15.41 28.99 -23.05
C ARG A 140 14.38 29.65 -22.15
N PHE A 141 13.61 28.85 -21.42
CA PHE A 141 12.61 29.31 -20.47
C PHE A 141 13.20 30.22 -19.38
N THR A 142 14.42 29.91 -18.93
CA THR A 142 15.14 30.67 -17.90
C THR A 142 15.52 32.08 -18.38
N ASP A 143 15.64 32.25 -19.70
CA ASP A 143 16.03 33.53 -20.32
C ASP A 143 14.80 34.46 -20.50
N LEU A 144 13.58 33.96 -20.26
CA LEU A 144 12.34 34.72 -20.32
C LEU A 144 12.17 35.62 -19.09
N ASN A 145 11.50 36.77 -19.27
CA ASN A 145 11.08 37.57 -18.12
C ASN A 145 9.96 36.84 -17.34
N VAL A 146 9.73 37.24 -16.09
CA VAL A 146 8.77 36.53 -15.21
C VAL A 146 7.36 36.49 -15.81
N VAL A 147 6.91 37.59 -16.44
CA VAL A 147 5.58 37.66 -17.07
C VAL A 147 5.45 36.60 -18.19
N GLN A 148 6.45 36.53 -19.08
CA GLN A 148 6.55 35.55 -20.15
C GLN A 148 6.65 34.10 -19.63
N GLN A 149 7.35 33.89 -18.51
CA GLN A 149 7.39 32.57 -17.86
C GLN A 149 5.99 32.13 -17.41
N PHE A 150 5.18 33.07 -16.88
CA PHE A 150 3.79 32.77 -16.51
C PHE A 150 2.86 32.58 -17.71
N ASP A 151 3.13 33.22 -18.86
CA ASP A 151 2.41 32.91 -20.12
C ASP A 151 2.61 31.44 -20.54
N VAL A 152 3.85 30.94 -20.45
CA VAL A 152 4.17 29.54 -20.73
C VAL A 152 3.55 28.60 -19.70
N LEU A 153 3.61 28.93 -18.40
CA LEU A 153 2.98 28.13 -17.35
C LEU A 153 1.46 28.07 -17.50
N TYR A 154 0.81 29.17 -17.84
CA TYR A 154 -0.61 29.22 -18.14
C TYR A 154 -0.97 28.29 -19.30
N ALA A 155 -0.21 28.33 -20.39
CA ALA A 155 -0.40 27.41 -21.52
C ALA A 155 -0.22 25.94 -21.10
N CYS A 156 0.76 25.63 -20.24
CA CYS A 156 0.94 24.29 -19.67
C CYS A 156 -0.27 23.86 -18.83
N ILE A 157 -0.81 24.73 -17.98
CA ILE A 157 -2.01 24.44 -17.19
C ILE A 157 -3.21 24.19 -18.10
N LYS A 158 -3.42 25.03 -19.13
CA LYS A 158 -4.49 24.80 -20.11
C LYS A 158 -4.33 23.48 -20.87
N TYR A 159 -3.10 23.07 -21.15
CA TYR A 159 -2.81 21.76 -21.70
C TYR A 159 -3.20 20.65 -20.71
N ILE A 160 -2.81 20.77 -19.42
CA ILE A 160 -3.16 19.82 -18.36
C ILE A 160 -4.68 19.70 -18.21
N GLU A 161 -5.40 20.82 -18.12
CA GLU A 161 -6.86 20.86 -17.95
C GLU A 161 -7.59 20.06 -19.04
N ARG A 162 -7.08 20.13 -20.27
CA ARG A 162 -7.71 19.51 -21.44
C ARG A 162 -7.27 18.07 -21.67
N LYS A 163 -6.02 17.71 -21.41
CA LYS A 163 -5.46 16.38 -21.75
C LYS A 163 -5.27 15.45 -20.55
N SER A 164 -4.91 15.99 -19.39
CA SER A 164 -4.53 15.16 -18.24
C SER A 164 -5.73 14.39 -17.68
N GLN A 165 -5.64 13.06 -17.72
CA GLN A 165 -6.66 12.18 -17.15
C GLN A 165 -6.69 12.30 -15.62
N SER A 166 -5.53 12.46 -14.98
CA SER A 166 -5.46 12.63 -13.52
C SER A 166 -6.12 13.93 -13.08
N PHE A 167 -5.91 15.02 -13.83
CA PHE A 167 -6.59 16.28 -13.56
C PHE A 167 -8.11 16.15 -13.75
N ARG A 168 -8.58 15.52 -14.84
CA ARG A 168 -10.04 15.31 -15.03
C ARG A 168 -10.70 14.54 -13.90
N LEU A 169 -10.03 13.51 -13.38
CA LEU A 169 -10.50 12.77 -12.21
C LEU A 169 -10.50 13.63 -10.95
N TYR A 170 -9.46 14.44 -10.75
CA TYR A 170 -9.36 15.37 -9.64
C TYR A 170 -10.45 16.44 -9.68
N LEU A 171 -10.64 17.08 -10.84
CA LEU A 171 -11.67 18.08 -11.09
C LEU A 171 -13.08 17.54 -10.81
N ASN A 172 -13.38 16.31 -11.24
CA ASN A 172 -14.68 15.71 -10.97
C ASN A 172 -14.95 15.50 -9.47
N ALA A 173 -13.91 15.21 -8.68
CA ALA A 173 -14.03 15.05 -7.24
C ALA A 173 -14.06 16.38 -6.47
N HIS A 174 -13.50 17.45 -7.05
CA HIS A 174 -13.32 18.74 -6.37
C HIS A 174 -13.89 19.92 -7.18
N LEU A 175 -14.96 19.70 -7.95
CA LEU A 175 -15.50 20.69 -8.89
C LEU A 175 -15.83 22.03 -8.21
N ALA A 176 -16.31 21.98 -6.96
CA ALA A 176 -16.64 23.16 -6.17
C ALA A 176 -15.44 24.10 -5.96
N GLN A 177 -14.20 23.60 -5.89
CA GLN A 177 -13.01 24.43 -5.73
C GLN A 177 -12.70 25.27 -6.98
N PHE A 178 -13.09 24.78 -8.16
CA PHE A 178 -12.90 25.45 -9.44
C PHE A 178 -14.09 26.35 -9.83
N GLN A 179 -15.12 26.42 -8.98
CA GLN A 179 -16.24 27.34 -9.09
C GLN A 179 -15.99 28.54 -8.17
N PHE A 180 -15.32 29.54 -8.70
CA PHE A 180 -15.02 30.76 -7.96
C PHE A 180 -16.30 31.57 -7.70
N PRO A 181 -16.42 32.26 -6.54
CA PRO A 181 -17.50 33.21 -6.30
C PRO A 181 -17.66 34.19 -7.46
N GLU A 182 -18.85 34.23 -8.05
CA GLU A 182 -19.18 35.03 -9.23
C GLU A 182 -20.31 36.00 -8.92
N CYS A 183 -20.11 37.28 -9.23
CA CYS A 183 -21.15 38.30 -9.23
C CYS A 183 -21.44 38.73 -10.68
N VAL A 184 -22.67 38.57 -11.13
CA VAL A 184 -23.07 38.97 -12.49
C VAL A 184 -23.42 40.47 -12.46
N VAL A 185 -22.55 41.29 -13.05
CA VAL A 185 -22.69 42.76 -13.08
C VAL A 185 -23.51 43.21 -14.30
N GLY A 186 -23.63 42.37 -15.33
CA GLY A 186 -24.49 42.61 -16.49
C GLY A 186 -24.62 41.40 -17.41
N GLU A 187 -25.31 41.54 -18.55
CA GLU A 187 -25.61 40.40 -19.44
C GLU A 187 -24.37 39.68 -20.01
N ARG A 188 -23.27 40.42 -20.19
CA ARG A 188 -22.01 39.89 -20.74
C ARG A 188 -20.81 40.18 -19.84
N ARG A 189 -21.04 40.58 -18.60
CA ARG A 189 -20.00 40.94 -17.63
C ARG A 189 -20.25 40.27 -16.30
N SER A 190 -19.22 39.62 -15.80
CA SER A 190 -19.23 38.94 -14.51
C SER A 190 -17.91 39.17 -13.81
N MET A 191 -17.96 39.33 -12.50
CA MET A 191 -16.78 39.50 -11.66
C MET A 191 -16.53 38.23 -10.85
N PHE A 192 -15.28 37.79 -10.81
CA PHE A 192 -14.83 36.64 -10.03
C PHE A 192 -13.94 37.08 -8.87
N VAL A 193 -14.10 36.41 -7.74
CA VAL A 193 -13.16 36.48 -6.62
C VAL A 193 -12.31 35.23 -6.62
N LEU A 194 -11.03 35.37 -6.96
CA LEU A 194 -10.09 34.27 -6.98
C LEU A 194 -9.41 34.07 -5.61
N PRO A 195 -8.79 32.89 -5.36
CA PRO A 195 -7.94 32.66 -4.19
C PRO A 195 -6.94 33.79 -3.96
N GLY A 196 -6.79 34.21 -2.69
CA GLY A 196 -5.95 35.36 -2.34
C GLY A 196 -6.59 36.74 -2.54
N GLY A 197 -7.91 36.80 -2.81
CA GLY A 197 -8.65 38.07 -2.90
C GLY A 197 -8.37 38.85 -4.17
N LYS A 198 -8.17 38.16 -5.28
CA LYS A 198 -7.92 38.79 -6.58
C LYS A 198 -9.26 38.97 -7.29
N LEU A 199 -9.53 40.19 -7.74
CA LEU A 199 -10.75 40.50 -8.46
C LEU A 199 -10.48 40.47 -9.95
N VAL A 200 -11.28 39.70 -10.67
CA VAL A 200 -11.18 39.61 -12.13
C VAL A 200 -12.53 39.85 -12.77
N GLU A 201 -12.59 40.83 -13.65
CA GLU A 201 -13.73 41.06 -14.54
C GLU A 201 -13.59 40.18 -15.78
N ARG A 202 -14.60 39.35 -16.05
CA ARG A 202 -14.77 38.63 -17.31
C ARG A 202 -15.78 39.36 -18.17
N THR A 203 -15.36 39.78 -19.35
CA THR A 203 -16.24 40.33 -20.39
C THR A 203 -16.34 39.34 -21.53
N MET A 204 -17.57 39.00 -21.93
CA MET A 204 -17.83 38.18 -23.12
C MET A 204 -18.09 39.11 -24.31
N THR A 205 -17.20 39.09 -25.28
CA THR A 205 -17.35 39.81 -26.54
C THR A 205 -17.80 38.84 -27.64
N ALA A 206 -18.81 39.25 -28.41
CA ALA A 206 -19.30 38.50 -29.55
C ALA A 206 -19.05 39.32 -30.81
N HIS A 207 -18.56 38.68 -31.87
CA HIS A 207 -18.44 39.32 -33.18
C HIS A 207 -19.80 39.84 -33.66
N GLU A 208 -19.85 40.94 -34.40
CA GLU A 208 -21.12 41.57 -34.83
C GLU A 208 -22.02 40.62 -35.65
N GLU A 209 -21.41 39.64 -36.33
CA GLU A 209 -22.08 38.62 -37.13
C GLU A 209 -22.38 37.30 -36.35
N ALA A 210 -22.12 37.27 -35.04
CA ALA A 210 -22.39 36.10 -34.21
C ALA A 210 -23.89 36.03 -33.86
N HIS A 211 -24.66 35.35 -34.70
CA HIS A 211 -26.08 35.07 -34.47
C HIS A 211 -26.32 33.57 -34.41
N LEU A 212 -26.91 33.11 -33.32
CA LEU A 212 -27.34 31.72 -33.18
C LEU A 212 -28.86 31.65 -33.32
N ARG A 213 -29.36 30.91 -34.33
CA ARG A 213 -30.80 30.76 -34.57
C ARG A 213 -31.42 29.61 -33.78
N VAL A 214 -30.59 28.73 -33.24
CA VAL A 214 -30.99 27.48 -32.58
C VAL A 214 -30.43 27.43 -31.16
N PRO A 215 -31.24 27.16 -30.11
CA PRO A 215 -30.72 27.03 -28.75
C PRO A 215 -29.54 26.04 -28.64
N ILE A 216 -28.47 26.44 -27.94
CA ILE A 216 -27.23 25.63 -27.75
C ILE A 216 -27.52 24.21 -27.24
N LYS A 217 -28.59 24.03 -26.46
CA LYS A 217 -29.02 22.72 -25.92
C LYS A 217 -29.37 21.71 -27.02
N PHE A 218 -29.66 22.15 -28.25
CA PHE A 218 -29.96 21.27 -29.37
C PHE A 218 -28.73 20.72 -30.10
N ARG A 219 -27.51 20.94 -29.60
CA ARG A 219 -26.26 20.40 -30.17
C ARG A 219 -26.34 18.90 -30.50
N ASN A 220 -27.03 18.12 -29.66
CA ASN A 220 -27.27 16.69 -29.87
C ASN A 220 -28.77 16.37 -29.86
N CYS A 221 -29.59 17.15 -30.58
CA CYS A 221 -31.04 16.97 -30.60
C CYS A 221 -31.43 15.72 -31.41
N SER A 222 -32.21 14.82 -30.80
CA SER A 222 -32.87 13.72 -31.50
C SER A 222 -34.38 13.86 -31.35
N VAL A 223 -35.09 13.88 -32.47
CA VAL A 223 -36.55 13.92 -32.51
C VAL A 223 -37.07 12.52 -32.81
N ARG A 224 -37.95 12.02 -31.94
CA ARG A 224 -38.63 10.75 -32.13
C ARG A 224 -40.00 11.03 -32.75
N TYR A 225 -40.22 10.48 -33.93
CA TYR A 225 -41.53 10.45 -34.58
C TYR A 225 -42.16 9.09 -34.30
N GLU A 226 -43.37 9.10 -33.76
CA GLU A 226 -44.18 7.90 -33.55
C GLU A 226 -45.37 7.94 -34.49
N GLY A 227 -45.39 7.02 -35.47
CA GLY A 227 -46.56 6.72 -36.27
C GLY A 227 -47.33 5.52 -35.68
N GLU A 228 -48.47 5.17 -36.30
CA GLU A 228 -49.35 4.10 -35.79
C GLU A 228 -48.66 2.71 -35.73
N ASP A 229 -47.59 2.47 -36.52
CA ASP A 229 -46.83 1.20 -36.54
C ASP A 229 -45.29 1.37 -36.59
N GLU A 230 -44.74 2.59 -36.51
CA GLU A 230 -43.28 2.82 -36.64
C GLU A 230 -42.78 3.96 -35.74
N VAL A 231 -41.60 3.75 -35.15
CA VAL A 231 -40.88 4.76 -34.36
C VAL A 231 -39.59 5.11 -35.09
N GLU A 232 -39.53 6.29 -35.71
CA GLU A 232 -38.35 6.82 -36.39
C GLU A 232 -37.66 7.86 -35.49
N VAL A 233 -36.39 7.64 -35.14
CA VAL A 233 -35.58 8.64 -34.42
C VAL A 233 -34.70 9.37 -35.43
N ARG A 234 -34.97 10.64 -35.68
CA ARG A 234 -34.12 11.51 -36.51
C ARG A 234 -33.20 12.35 -35.63
N GLN A 235 -31.92 12.30 -35.91
CA GLN A 235 -30.93 13.18 -35.29
C GLN A 235 -30.85 14.48 -36.10
N LEU A 236 -31.16 15.60 -35.46
CA LEU A 236 -30.98 16.94 -36.03
C LEU A 236 -29.61 17.45 -35.60
N ASP A 237 -28.65 17.47 -36.52
CA ASP A 237 -27.28 17.90 -36.22
C ASP A 237 -27.14 19.42 -36.34
N PHE A 238 -27.37 20.10 -35.22
CA PHE A 238 -27.11 21.54 -35.08
C PHE A 238 -25.68 21.82 -34.57
N GLY A 239 -24.84 20.79 -34.45
CA GLY A 239 -23.47 20.88 -33.95
C GLY A 239 -22.62 21.93 -34.69
N PRO A 240 -22.55 21.89 -36.03
CA PRO A 240 -21.73 22.83 -36.80
C PRO A 240 -22.11 24.30 -36.63
N GLU A 241 -23.41 24.63 -36.60
CA GLU A 241 -23.89 26.01 -36.43
C GLU A 241 -23.60 26.53 -35.02
N ILE A 242 -23.78 25.68 -34.01
CA ILE A 242 -23.46 26.02 -32.61
C ILE A 242 -21.95 26.18 -32.42
N ASP A 243 -21.13 25.31 -33.03
CA ASP A 243 -19.67 25.40 -32.94
C ASP A 243 -19.12 26.64 -33.66
N ASP A 244 -19.67 27.00 -34.83
CA ASP A 244 -19.35 28.25 -35.52
C ASP A 244 -19.70 29.46 -34.66
N PHE A 245 -20.89 29.50 -34.05
CA PHE A 245 -21.27 30.57 -33.13
C PHE A 245 -20.32 30.67 -31.92
N LEU A 246 -20.03 29.55 -31.24
CA LEU A 246 -19.15 29.52 -30.08
C LEU A 246 -17.72 29.95 -30.43
N SER A 247 -17.25 29.65 -31.66
CA SER A 247 -15.92 30.08 -32.13
C SER A 247 -15.79 31.59 -32.33
N ARG A 248 -16.92 32.31 -32.48
CA ARG A 248 -17.00 33.77 -32.64
C ARG A 248 -17.17 34.52 -31.32
N LEU A 249 -17.22 33.79 -30.20
CA LEU A 249 -17.22 34.36 -28.85
C LEU A 249 -15.79 34.39 -28.32
N SER A 250 -15.36 35.54 -27.82
CA SER A 250 -14.12 35.67 -27.07
C SER A 250 -14.40 36.11 -25.64
N LEU A 251 -13.55 35.66 -24.73
CA LEU A 251 -13.60 35.99 -23.31
C LEU A 251 -12.37 36.82 -22.97
N ASP A 252 -12.60 38.04 -22.52
CA ASP A 252 -11.56 38.94 -22.05
C ASP A 252 -11.59 38.98 -20.52
N PHE A 253 -10.41 38.85 -19.91
CA PHE A 253 -10.24 38.86 -18.46
C PHE A 253 -9.38 40.05 -18.06
N LYS A 254 -9.92 40.92 -17.21
CA LYS A 254 -9.22 42.09 -16.67
C LYS A 254 -9.07 41.94 -15.17
N VAL A 255 -7.83 41.98 -14.69
CA VAL A 255 -7.53 41.98 -13.24
C VAL A 255 -7.79 43.39 -12.70
N LEU A 256 -8.71 43.49 -11.74
CA LEU A 256 -9.09 44.75 -11.08
C LEU A 256 -8.33 44.96 -9.77
N SER A 257 -8.06 43.87 -9.05
CA SER A 257 -7.19 43.87 -7.88
C SER A 257 -6.28 42.66 -7.91
N GLY A 258 -5.01 42.87 -7.62
CA GLY A 258 -4.02 41.83 -7.48
C GLY A 258 -3.31 41.82 -6.13
N SER A 259 -3.62 42.75 -5.23
CA SER A 259 -3.12 42.77 -3.85
C SER A 259 -4.24 42.95 -2.82
N TRP A 260 -3.95 42.61 -1.55
CA TRP A 260 -4.87 42.85 -0.43
C TRP A 260 -5.24 44.34 -0.31
N GLY A 261 -4.28 45.24 -0.52
CA GLY A 261 -4.52 46.68 -0.48
C GLY A 261 -5.46 47.15 -1.59
N GLU A 262 -5.25 46.68 -2.82
CA GLU A 262 -6.13 46.99 -3.95
C GLU A 262 -7.53 46.40 -3.78
N TYR A 263 -7.66 45.21 -3.18
CA TYR A 263 -8.96 44.61 -2.88
C TYR A 263 -9.75 45.50 -1.91
N LEU A 264 -9.12 45.96 -0.83
CA LEU A 264 -9.76 46.88 0.11
C LEU A 264 -10.05 48.25 -0.51
N GLY A 265 -9.15 48.75 -1.36
CA GLY A 265 -9.39 49.97 -2.13
C GLY A 265 -10.62 49.84 -3.00
N TYR A 266 -10.71 48.77 -3.78
CA TYR A 266 -11.85 48.50 -4.66
C TYR A 266 -13.16 48.33 -3.88
N LEU A 267 -13.13 47.63 -2.73
CA LEU A 267 -14.27 47.46 -1.85
C LEU A 267 -14.84 48.79 -1.33
N ASN A 268 -13.96 49.75 -1.03
CA ASN A 268 -14.33 51.07 -0.53
C ASN A 268 -14.73 52.05 -1.63
N GLU A 269 -14.18 51.89 -2.84
CA GLU A 269 -14.45 52.76 -3.99
C GLU A 269 -15.71 52.34 -4.78
N THR A 270 -16.16 51.11 -4.62
CA THR A 270 -17.33 50.57 -5.31
C THR A 270 -18.61 51.26 -4.82
N THR A 271 -19.40 51.79 -5.75
CA THR A 271 -20.67 52.48 -5.45
C THR A 271 -21.90 51.57 -5.55
N ASP A 272 -21.74 50.34 -6.05
CA ASP A 272 -22.80 49.34 -6.11
C ASP A 272 -22.89 48.59 -4.77
N GLN A 273 -23.97 48.83 -4.03
CA GLN A 273 -24.21 48.22 -2.72
C GLN A 273 -24.26 46.69 -2.79
N GLY A 274 -24.86 46.10 -3.83
CA GLY A 274 -24.94 44.65 -3.97
C GLY A 274 -23.58 44.01 -4.24
N LEU A 275 -22.75 44.69 -5.04
CA LEU A 275 -21.37 44.28 -5.29
C LEU A 275 -20.51 44.41 -4.02
N GLN A 276 -20.69 45.52 -3.30
CA GLN A 276 -20.00 45.80 -2.05
C GLN A 276 -20.32 44.76 -0.97
N GLU A 277 -21.60 44.40 -0.78
CA GLU A 277 -22.03 43.34 0.13
C GLU A 277 -21.48 41.96 -0.27
N PHE A 278 -21.50 41.63 -1.58
CA PHE A 278 -20.92 40.39 -2.10
C PHE A 278 -19.43 40.27 -1.77
N LEU A 279 -18.66 41.35 -1.99
CA LEU A 279 -17.24 41.39 -1.68
C LEU A 279 -16.99 41.32 -0.16
N ALA A 280 -17.75 42.05 0.64
CA ALA A 280 -17.64 42.03 2.10
C ALA A 280 -17.85 40.61 2.68
N GLN A 281 -18.74 39.81 2.09
CA GLN A 281 -18.93 38.41 2.50
C GLN A 281 -17.69 37.52 2.26
N GLN A 282 -16.84 37.86 1.28
CA GLN A 282 -15.61 37.11 1.01
C GLN A 282 -14.43 37.55 1.91
N LEU A 283 -14.56 38.71 2.57
CA LEU A 283 -13.50 39.34 3.35
C LEU A 283 -12.87 38.43 4.43
N PRO A 284 -13.64 37.62 5.21
CA PRO A 284 -13.03 36.72 6.20
C PRO A 284 -12.07 35.69 5.60
N LEU A 285 -12.46 35.09 4.47
CA LEU A 285 -11.66 34.08 3.76
C LEU A 285 -10.38 34.70 3.17
N VAL A 286 -10.53 35.87 2.54
CA VAL A 286 -9.39 36.58 1.95
C VAL A 286 -8.41 37.03 3.04
N ALA A 287 -8.90 37.58 4.15
CA ALA A 287 -8.10 38.02 5.28
C ALA A 287 -7.33 36.86 5.95
N GLU A 288 -7.96 35.69 6.10
CA GLU A 288 -7.31 34.50 6.65
C GLU A 288 -6.18 34.01 5.74
N ASN A 289 -6.41 33.96 4.42
CA ASN A 289 -5.36 33.60 3.47
C ASN A 289 -4.18 34.58 3.51
N GLU A 290 -4.47 35.88 3.55
CA GLU A 290 -3.47 36.93 3.66
C GLU A 290 -2.64 36.79 4.94
N LEU A 291 -3.28 36.54 6.09
CA LEU A 291 -2.60 36.30 7.36
C LEU A 291 -1.73 35.04 7.32
N ASN A 292 -2.22 33.97 6.72
CA ASN A 292 -1.46 32.73 6.60
C ASN A 292 -0.17 32.94 5.81
N GLY A 293 -0.25 33.58 4.64
CA GLY A 293 0.95 33.89 3.84
C GLY A 293 1.95 34.76 4.60
N ARG A 294 1.48 35.78 5.34
CA ARG A 294 2.37 36.63 6.17
C ARG A 294 3.05 35.85 7.30
N ARG A 295 2.35 34.90 7.94
CA ARG A 295 2.91 34.02 8.98
C ARG A 295 3.97 33.08 8.41
N LEU A 296 3.72 32.51 7.23
CA LEU A 296 4.66 31.62 6.56
C LEU A 296 5.96 32.36 6.19
N LEU A 297 5.85 33.57 5.63
CA LEU A 297 7.02 34.41 5.36
C LEU A 297 7.83 34.72 6.62
N ALA A 298 7.15 35.16 7.70
CA ALA A 298 7.82 35.50 8.95
C ALA A 298 8.53 34.29 9.58
N ASN A 299 7.94 33.09 9.46
CA ASN A 299 8.59 31.85 9.92
C ASN A 299 9.83 31.52 9.08
N ARG A 300 9.74 31.62 7.75
CA ARG A 300 10.88 31.36 6.85
C ARG A 300 12.02 32.35 7.07
N GLU A 301 11.72 33.62 7.30
CA GLU A 301 12.72 34.64 7.64
C GLU A 301 13.37 34.36 9.01
N ARG A 302 12.60 33.90 10.00
CA ARG A 302 13.12 33.46 11.29
C ARG A 302 14.06 32.26 11.13
N GLU A 303 13.69 31.27 10.32
CA GLU A 303 14.53 30.10 10.03
C GLU A 303 15.82 30.48 9.33
N ARG A 304 15.75 31.34 8.31
CA ARG A 304 16.93 31.88 7.62
C ARG A 304 17.84 32.64 8.58
N SER A 305 17.27 33.51 9.42
CA SER A 305 18.03 34.25 10.44
C SER A 305 18.70 33.30 11.45
N MET A 306 17.99 32.26 11.91
CA MET A 306 18.56 31.23 12.78
C MET A 306 19.69 30.47 12.08
N ALA A 307 19.51 30.06 10.82
CA ALA A 307 20.54 29.38 10.04
C ALA A 307 21.79 30.25 9.85
N GLU A 308 21.62 31.53 9.49
CA GLU A 308 22.74 32.48 9.36
C GLU A 308 23.46 32.71 10.70
N LEU A 309 22.72 32.76 11.81
CA LEU A 309 23.29 32.84 13.16
C LEU A 309 24.10 31.58 13.53
N LEU A 310 23.66 30.40 13.09
CA LEU A 310 24.36 29.12 13.28
C LEU A 310 25.66 29.01 12.46
N VAL A 311 25.78 29.74 11.35
CA VAL A 311 26.96 29.77 10.48
C VAL A 311 28.00 30.81 10.94
N ARG A 312 27.58 31.99 11.43
CA ARG A 312 28.49 33.13 11.69
C ARG A 312 29.16 33.18 13.07
N ARG A 313 28.67 32.46 14.10
CA ARG A 313 29.31 32.43 15.43
C ARG A 313 29.99 31.09 15.66
N LYS A 314 31.14 31.08 16.37
CA LYS A 314 31.65 29.88 17.05
C LYS A 314 30.50 29.32 17.88
N ARG A 315 29.91 28.23 17.40
CA ARG A 315 28.71 27.64 17.99
C ARG A 315 29.00 27.41 19.46
N SER A 316 28.12 27.88 20.34
CA SER A 316 28.29 27.61 21.76
C SER A 316 28.39 26.09 21.94
N SER A 317 29.43 25.61 22.65
CA SER A 317 29.67 24.17 22.85
C SER A 317 28.40 23.44 23.32
N ARG A 318 27.55 24.11 24.11
CA ARG A 318 26.26 23.57 24.57
C ARG A 318 25.24 23.30 23.45
N LEU A 319 25.22 24.12 22.42
CA LEU A 319 24.28 23.98 21.30
C LEU A 319 24.74 22.89 20.32
N VAL A 320 26.06 22.79 20.08
CA VAL A 320 26.67 21.67 19.36
C VAL A 320 26.41 20.35 20.09
N ALA A 321 26.63 20.32 21.41
CA ALA A 321 26.33 19.13 22.21
C ALA A 321 24.85 18.73 22.14
N ARG A 322 23.93 19.70 22.10
CA ARG A 322 22.48 19.42 21.95
C ARG A 322 22.14 18.91 20.56
N GLU A 323 22.76 19.43 19.50
CA GLU A 323 22.59 18.93 18.13
C GLU A 323 23.16 17.52 17.98
N GLU A 324 24.35 17.26 18.53
CA GLU A 324 24.98 15.94 18.56
C GLU A 324 24.15 14.94 19.37
N ASP A 325 23.61 15.34 20.53
CA ASP A 325 22.68 14.52 21.32
C ASP A 325 21.39 14.23 20.55
N THR A 326 20.87 15.20 19.79
CA THR A 326 19.65 15.02 18.99
C THR A 326 19.91 14.06 17.85
N LYS A 327 21.01 14.25 17.11
CA LYS A 327 21.47 13.34 16.05
C LYS A 327 21.71 11.93 16.58
N ARG A 328 22.34 11.80 17.76
CA ARG A 328 22.55 10.51 18.42
C ARG A 328 21.22 9.81 18.71
N ARG A 329 20.23 10.52 19.26
CA ARG A 329 18.89 9.97 19.54
C ARG A 329 18.15 9.58 18.27
N ASP A 330 18.25 10.39 17.22
CA ASP A 330 17.61 10.09 15.94
C ASP A 330 18.23 8.84 15.29
N LEU A 331 19.56 8.70 15.35
CA LEU A 331 20.27 7.51 14.89
C LEU A 331 19.91 6.27 15.72
N GLU A 332 19.84 6.39 17.05
CA GLU A 332 19.42 5.32 17.94
C GLU A 332 17.97 4.88 17.65
N SER A 333 17.05 5.83 17.45
CA SER A 333 15.66 5.54 17.11
C SER A 333 15.54 4.79 15.79
N ARG A 334 16.25 5.22 14.75
CA ARG A 334 16.26 4.55 13.44
C ARG A 334 16.85 3.15 13.52
N TRP A 335 17.91 2.99 14.31
CA TRP A 335 18.53 1.70 14.54
C TRP A 335 17.56 0.72 15.21
N LEU A 336 16.86 1.17 16.26
CA LEU A 336 15.85 0.35 16.94
C LEU A 336 14.68 -0.01 16.02
N GLU A 337 14.16 0.96 15.24
CA GLU A 337 13.10 0.72 14.28
C GLU A 337 13.52 -0.32 13.21
N LYS A 338 14.74 -0.21 12.69
CA LYS A 338 15.30 -1.21 11.76
C LYS A 338 15.43 -2.60 12.38
N LEU A 339 15.84 -2.69 13.65
CA LEU A 339 15.92 -3.97 14.37
C LEU A 339 14.52 -4.60 14.59
N ASP A 340 13.53 -3.78 14.96
CA ASP A 340 12.14 -4.23 15.13
C ASP A 340 11.55 -4.73 13.81
N ASP A 341 11.75 -4.00 12.71
CA ASP A 341 11.30 -4.40 11.37
C ASP A 341 11.97 -5.70 10.91
N ARG A 342 13.28 -5.84 11.17
CA ARG A 342 14.05 -7.07 10.90
C ARG A 342 13.47 -8.26 11.67
N ASP A 343 13.20 -8.10 12.96
CA ASP A 343 12.61 -9.16 13.79
C ASP A 343 11.19 -9.52 13.36
N GLN A 344 10.38 -8.51 13.03
CA GLN A 344 9.03 -8.70 12.52
C GLN A 344 9.03 -9.48 11.20
N TYR A 345 9.97 -9.16 10.29
CA TYR A 345 10.15 -9.88 9.04
C TYR A 345 10.49 -11.35 9.27
N LEU A 346 11.50 -11.63 10.10
CA LEU A 346 11.94 -12.99 10.42
C LEU A 346 10.83 -13.82 11.07
N ARG A 347 10.11 -13.26 12.06
CA ARG A 347 8.97 -13.93 12.71
C ARG A 347 7.83 -14.19 11.73
N SER A 348 7.58 -13.28 10.81
CA SER A 348 6.50 -13.43 9.82
C SER A 348 6.83 -14.51 8.80
N ARG A 349 8.08 -14.57 8.30
CA ARG A 349 8.56 -15.66 7.46
C ARG A 349 8.47 -17.00 8.18
N GLN A 350 8.95 -17.10 9.42
CA GLN A 350 8.91 -18.33 10.21
C GLN A 350 7.47 -18.83 10.45
N ARG A 351 6.52 -17.92 10.77
CA ARG A 351 5.10 -18.27 10.90
C ARG A 351 4.51 -18.77 9.58
N ALA A 352 4.85 -18.14 8.46
CA ALA A 352 4.38 -18.55 7.14
C ALA A 352 4.92 -19.95 6.75
N VAL A 353 6.22 -20.19 6.97
CA VAL A 353 6.86 -21.50 6.75
C VAL A 353 6.23 -22.55 7.65
N ALA A 354 6.08 -22.30 8.96
CA ALA A 354 5.49 -23.28 9.88
C ALA A 354 4.04 -23.65 9.49
N LYS A 355 3.23 -22.66 9.09
CA LYS A 355 1.88 -22.88 8.58
C LYS A 355 1.90 -23.75 7.31
N MET A 356 2.81 -23.46 6.39
CA MET A 356 2.96 -24.18 5.14
C MET A 356 3.47 -25.61 5.35
N SER A 357 4.51 -25.80 6.16
CA SER A 357 5.05 -27.11 6.52
C SER A 357 4.00 -27.98 7.18
N LYS A 358 3.16 -27.42 8.07
CA LYS A 358 2.03 -28.16 8.64
C LYS A 358 1.05 -28.63 7.56
N ALA A 359 0.64 -27.73 6.68
CA ALA A 359 -0.30 -28.07 5.61
C ALA A 359 0.26 -29.12 4.63
N ILE A 360 1.56 -29.03 4.29
CA ILE A 360 2.27 -30.04 3.50
C ILE A 360 2.28 -31.38 4.25
N LYS A 361 2.60 -31.37 5.56
CA LYS A 361 2.55 -32.58 6.38
C LYS A 361 1.16 -33.21 6.37
N ASP A 362 0.09 -32.43 6.53
CA ASP A 362 -1.29 -32.95 6.52
C ASP A 362 -1.64 -33.64 5.18
N VAL A 363 -1.23 -33.06 4.05
CA VAL A 363 -1.44 -33.66 2.71
C VAL A 363 -0.62 -34.94 2.53
N ILE A 364 0.68 -34.91 2.82
CA ILE A 364 1.56 -36.08 2.73
C ILE A 364 1.04 -37.19 3.66
N TRP A 365 0.59 -36.82 4.86
CA TRP A 365 0.05 -37.75 5.85
C TRP A 365 -1.18 -38.50 5.33
N SER A 366 -2.14 -37.78 4.74
CA SER A 366 -3.30 -38.40 4.10
C SER A 366 -2.87 -39.39 3.01
N GLN A 367 -1.94 -39.00 2.15
CA GLN A 367 -1.45 -39.87 1.08
C GLN A 367 -0.71 -41.11 1.59
N LEU A 368 0.06 -40.98 2.69
CA LEU A 368 0.73 -42.11 3.33
C LEU A 368 -0.27 -43.12 3.89
N TRP A 369 -1.33 -42.64 4.54
CA TRP A 369 -2.43 -43.49 5.01
C TRP A 369 -3.15 -44.19 3.87
N ASP A 370 -3.47 -43.48 2.79
CA ASP A 370 -4.14 -44.05 1.61
C ASP A 370 -3.27 -45.14 0.96
N LYS A 371 -1.97 -44.88 0.79
CA LYS A 371 -1.00 -45.86 0.27
C LYS A 371 -0.90 -47.09 1.18
N PHE A 372 -0.83 -46.88 2.49
CA PHE A 372 -0.83 -47.98 3.47
C PHE A 372 -2.11 -48.81 3.41
N ASP A 373 -3.28 -48.17 3.37
CA ASP A 373 -4.57 -48.87 3.32
C ASP A 373 -4.78 -49.64 2.00
N LEU A 374 -4.25 -49.13 0.88
CA LEU A 374 -4.22 -49.85 -0.39
C LEU A 374 -3.39 -51.13 -0.27
N ASP A 375 -2.20 -51.06 0.31
CA ASP A 375 -1.34 -52.23 0.50
C ASP A 375 -1.96 -53.22 1.51
N VAL A 376 -2.62 -52.74 2.56
CA VAL A 376 -3.39 -53.60 3.49
C VAL A 376 -4.52 -54.34 2.75
N LYS A 377 -5.21 -53.70 1.80
CA LYS A 377 -6.25 -54.35 0.98
C LYS A 377 -5.64 -55.41 0.07
N VAL A 378 -4.52 -55.11 -0.59
CA VAL A 378 -3.80 -56.04 -1.45
C VAL A 378 -3.30 -57.24 -0.64
N GLU A 379 -2.70 -57.01 0.51
CA GLU A 379 -2.18 -58.08 1.38
C GLU A 379 -3.30 -58.95 1.96
N LYS A 380 -4.46 -58.36 2.32
CA LYS A 380 -5.66 -59.12 2.70
C LYS A 380 -6.15 -60.02 1.57
N LEU A 381 -6.13 -59.53 0.34
CA LEU A 381 -6.54 -60.32 -0.83
C LEU A 381 -5.54 -61.44 -1.12
N ARG A 382 -4.24 -61.15 -1.06
CA ARG A 382 -3.16 -62.13 -1.23
C ARG A 382 -3.28 -63.28 -0.24
N ARG A 383 -3.51 -62.98 1.05
CA ARG A 383 -3.70 -64.01 2.09
C ARG A 383 -4.97 -64.83 1.85
N ARG A 384 -6.08 -64.22 1.44
CA ARG A 384 -7.30 -64.98 1.05
C ARG A 384 -7.06 -65.94 -0.10
N THR A 385 -6.23 -65.58 -1.08
CA THR A 385 -5.88 -66.44 -2.22
C THR A 385 -4.93 -67.56 -1.81
N VAL A 386 -3.94 -67.28 -0.96
CA VAL A 386 -2.96 -68.28 -0.47
C VAL A 386 -3.60 -69.25 0.53
N ASP A 387 -4.38 -68.75 1.49
CA ASP A 387 -5.10 -69.58 2.47
C ASP A 387 -6.20 -70.40 1.78
N GLY A 388 -6.81 -69.85 0.72
CA GLY A 388 -7.75 -70.58 -0.14
C GLY A 388 -7.11 -71.68 -0.99
N GLN A 389 -5.82 -71.56 -1.33
CA GLN A 389 -5.05 -72.60 -2.01
C GLN A 389 -4.45 -73.64 -1.05
N GLN A 390 -4.17 -73.30 0.21
CA GLN A 390 -3.72 -74.25 1.23
C GLN A 390 -4.85 -75.17 1.74
N LEU A 391 -6.13 -74.80 1.58
CA LEU A 391 -7.27 -75.68 1.85
C LEU A 391 -7.57 -76.70 0.73
N ALA A 392 -6.88 -76.60 -0.41
CA ALA A 392 -6.99 -77.55 -1.53
C ALA A 392 -5.84 -78.57 -1.60
N ALA A 393 -4.85 -78.46 -0.71
CA ALA A 393 -3.84 -79.49 -0.50
C ALA A 393 -4.22 -80.33 0.73
N THR A 394 -4.40 -81.62 0.49
CA THR A 394 -4.71 -82.68 1.46
C THR A 394 -3.88 -82.59 2.76
N PRO A 395 -4.48 -82.85 3.94
CA PRO A 395 -3.76 -82.78 5.21
C PRO A 395 -2.91 -84.04 5.41
N GLU A 396 -1.59 -83.89 5.49
CA GLU A 396 -0.69 -84.85 6.14
C GLU A 396 -0.73 -84.60 7.66
N PRO A 397 -1.17 -85.58 8.48
CA PRO A 397 -1.24 -85.43 9.93
C PRO A 397 0.11 -85.78 10.55
N GLY A 398 0.93 -84.77 10.87
CA GLY A 398 2.13 -85.04 11.67
C GLY A 398 3.15 -83.92 11.71
N SER A 399 2.94 -82.89 12.52
CA SER A 399 4.04 -82.29 13.27
C SER A 399 3.54 -81.46 14.45
N PRO A 400 3.93 -81.82 15.69
CA PRO A 400 3.55 -81.09 16.88
C PRO A 400 4.43 -79.85 17.08
N GLY A 401 3.77 -78.72 17.36
CA GLY A 401 4.24 -77.70 18.30
C GLY A 401 5.59 -77.05 18.02
N SER A 402 5.61 -76.02 17.17
CA SER A 402 6.55 -74.91 17.37
C SER A 402 5.86 -73.83 18.21
N LEU A 403 5.97 -73.97 19.52
CA LEU A 403 5.75 -72.88 20.48
C LEU A 403 6.87 -71.85 20.27
N ALA A 404 6.66 -70.94 19.31
CA ALA A 404 7.44 -69.71 19.26
C ALA A 404 6.98 -68.79 20.42
N PRO A 405 7.90 -68.02 21.03
CA PRO A 405 7.61 -67.25 22.23
C PRO A 405 6.51 -66.24 21.94
N VAL A 406 5.56 -66.13 22.86
CA VAL A 406 4.63 -64.99 22.94
C VAL A 406 5.46 -63.78 23.35
N ASP A 407 6.23 -63.25 22.41
CA ASP A 407 7.02 -62.05 22.62
C ASP A 407 6.08 -60.85 22.70
N HIS A 408 6.36 -60.02 23.69
CA HIS A 408 5.59 -58.89 24.19
C HIS A 408 5.35 -57.72 23.20
N TYR A 409 5.29 -57.96 21.88
CA TYR A 409 5.19 -56.94 20.82
C TYR A 409 4.06 -57.13 19.79
N ALA A 410 3.10 -58.04 19.98
CA ALA A 410 1.99 -58.25 19.03
C ALA A 410 0.85 -57.19 19.10
N TRP A 411 1.21 -55.91 19.06
CA TRP A 411 0.24 -54.79 19.09
C TRP A 411 -0.37 -54.49 17.71
N LEU A 412 0.34 -54.83 16.63
CA LEU A 412 -0.10 -54.69 15.24
C LEU A 412 -0.59 -56.03 14.68
N ALA A 413 -1.55 -56.02 13.75
CA ALA A 413 -1.95 -57.24 13.07
C ALA A 413 -0.82 -57.74 12.15
N ALA A 414 -0.73 -59.05 11.91
CA ALA A 414 0.29 -59.61 11.02
C ALA A 414 0.23 -59.06 9.58
N ILE A 415 -0.93 -58.55 9.16
CA ILE A 415 -1.11 -57.83 7.89
C ILE A 415 -0.47 -56.45 7.96
N ASP A 416 -0.68 -55.71 9.05
CA ASP A 416 -0.12 -54.36 9.22
C ASP A 416 1.43 -54.42 9.25
N GLN A 417 2.00 -55.40 9.96
CA GLN A 417 3.45 -55.61 10.01
C GLN A 417 4.02 -55.95 8.63
N SER A 418 3.35 -56.83 7.89
CA SER A 418 3.76 -57.21 6.52
C SER A 418 3.76 -56.03 5.55
N VAL A 419 2.81 -55.10 5.69
CA VAL A 419 2.75 -53.89 4.86
C VAL A 419 3.80 -52.87 5.26
N LEU A 420 4.10 -52.72 6.56
CA LEU A 420 5.18 -51.85 7.03
C LEU A 420 6.57 -52.31 6.58
N GLU A 421 6.75 -53.61 6.34
CA GLU A 421 8.03 -54.19 5.91
C GLU A 421 8.15 -54.31 4.39
N ASN A 422 7.05 -54.64 3.70
CA ASN A 422 7.09 -55.04 2.28
C ASN A 422 6.02 -54.34 1.41
N GLY A 423 5.31 -53.34 1.93
CA GLY A 423 4.26 -52.63 1.20
C GLY A 423 4.83 -51.79 0.05
N GLU A 424 4.64 -52.25 -1.18
CA GLU A 424 5.20 -51.59 -2.37
C GLU A 424 4.77 -50.12 -2.50
N LYS A 425 3.48 -49.82 -2.28
CA LYS A 425 2.95 -48.46 -2.41
C LYS A 425 3.27 -47.60 -1.20
N PHE A 426 3.28 -48.18 0.00
CA PHE A 426 3.63 -47.49 1.23
C PHE A 426 5.10 -47.04 1.22
N HIS A 427 6.03 -47.91 0.82
CA HIS A 427 7.45 -47.57 0.71
C HIS A 427 7.76 -46.62 -0.45
N HIS A 428 6.89 -46.57 -1.46
CA HIS A 428 7.01 -45.61 -2.54
C HIS A 428 6.80 -44.18 -2.03
N ARG A 429 7.87 -43.38 -2.03
CA ARG A 429 7.86 -41.99 -1.53
C ARG A 429 6.86 -41.12 -2.27
N VAL A 430 6.26 -40.18 -1.54
CA VAL A 430 5.39 -39.15 -2.12
C VAL A 430 6.25 -38.12 -2.83
N ILE A 431 7.35 -37.70 -2.21
CA ILE A 431 8.31 -36.76 -2.78
C ILE A 431 9.55 -37.51 -3.25
N GLN A 432 9.57 -37.84 -4.55
CA GLN A 432 10.74 -38.43 -5.19
C GLN A 432 11.72 -37.34 -5.64
N VAL A 433 12.79 -37.14 -4.89
CA VAL A 433 13.86 -36.21 -5.23
C VAL A 433 15.21 -36.86 -4.98
N ASP A 434 16.15 -36.66 -5.88
CA ASP A 434 17.51 -37.11 -5.70
C ASP A 434 18.18 -36.32 -4.55
N PRO A 435 19.06 -36.96 -3.76
CA PRO A 435 19.78 -36.28 -2.70
C PRO A 435 20.59 -35.11 -3.27
N ALA A 436 20.71 -34.03 -2.51
CA ALA A 436 21.49 -32.88 -2.95
C ALA A 436 22.97 -33.28 -3.13
N LEU A 437 23.52 -33.04 -4.34
CA LEU A 437 24.93 -33.26 -4.67
C LEU A 437 25.58 -31.92 -5.07
N PRO A 438 26.76 -31.57 -4.52
CA PRO A 438 27.39 -32.16 -3.33
C PRO A 438 26.50 -31.97 -2.09
N THR A 439 26.94 -32.48 -0.92
CA THR A 439 26.19 -32.41 0.34
C THR A 439 25.48 -31.07 0.56
N PRO A 440 24.28 -31.06 1.18
CA PRO A 440 23.50 -29.86 1.44
C PRO A 440 24.36 -28.67 1.91
N LEU A 441 24.37 -27.55 1.17
CA LEU A 441 25.17 -26.38 1.54
C LEU A 441 24.70 -25.80 2.88
N GLU A 442 25.64 -25.51 3.79
CA GLU A 442 25.35 -24.78 5.03
C GLU A 442 25.10 -23.31 4.69
N VAL A 443 23.89 -22.83 4.98
CA VAL A 443 23.47 -21.46 4.62
C VAL A 443 23.49 -20.59 5.86
N ASP A 444 24.53 -19.78 6.00
CA ASP A 444 24.63 -18.77 7.08
C ASP A 444 23.84 -17.49 6.77
N SER A 445 23.49 -17.31 5.50
CA SER A 445 22.72 -16.15 5.02
C SER A 445 21.27 -16.22 5.46
N ARG A 446 20.76 -15.09 5.95
CA ARG A 446 19.36 -14.94 6.34
C ARG A 446 18.45 -14.56 5.18
N GLU A 447 19.01 -14.30 3.99
CA GLU A 447 18.28 -13.84 2.79
C GLU A 447 17.33 -12.68 3.13
N LEU A 448 17.86 -11.68 3.85
CA LEU A 448 17.16 -10.46 4.20
C LEU A 448 17.26 -9.43 3.06
N PRO A 449 16.22 -8.59 2.84
CA PRO A 449 16.33 -7.39 2.01
C PRO A 449 17.50 -6.50 2.46
N ASP A 450 18.10 -5.75 1.53
CA ASP A 450 19.27 -4.91 1.81
C ASP A 450 18.98 -3.88 2.92
N GLU A 451 17.76 -3.37 2.98
CA GLU A 451 17.33 -2.37 3.96
C GLU A 451 17.36 -2.92 5.40
N LEU A 452 17.20 -4.24 5.57
CA LEU A 452 17.15 -4.93 6.86
C LEU A 452 18.47 -5.62 7.23
N LEU A 453 19.48 -5.59 6.36
CA LEU A 453 20.81 -6.12 6.67
C LEU A 453 21.54 -5.21 7.65
N ILE A 454 22.20 -5.81 8.64
CA ILE A 454 23.18 -5.08 9.46
C ILE A 454 24.50 -5.02 8.70
N THR A 455 24.93 -3.83 8.30
CA THR A 455 26.20 -3.65 7.59
C THR A 455 27.33 -3.25 8.52
N ARG A 456 28.58 -3.49 8.08
CA ARG A 456 29.77 -3.05 8.82
C ARG A 456 29.84 -1.52 8.93
N GLU A 457 29.41 -0.82 7.88
CA GLU A 457 29.36 0.65 7.83
C GLU A 457 28.38 1.20 8.88
N GLU A 458 27.20 0.60 8.99
CA GLU A 458 26.19 0.99 10.00
C GLU A 458 26.71 0.81 11.43
N LEU A 459 27.30 -0.35 11.74
CA LEU A 459 27.89 -0.59 13.06
C LEU A 459 29.02 0.39 13.36
N SER A 460 29.83 0.76 12.36
CA SER A 460 30.88 1.77 12.53
C SER A 460 30.31 3.17 12.77
N GLY A 461 29.24 3.54 12.07
CA GLY A 461 28.55 4.82 12.25
C GLY A 461 27.94 4.94 13.65
N LEU A 462 27.25 3.89 14.11
CA LEU A 462 26.67 3.85 15.46
C LEU A 462 27.76 3.92 16.55
N ALA A 463 28.87 3.19 16.38
CA ALA A 463 30.01 3.23 17.29
C ALA A 463 30.63 4.63 17.38
N ASN A 464 30.77 5.33 16.25
CA ASN A 464 31.30 6.70 16.20
C ASN A 464 30.43 7.70 16.97
N HIS A 465 29.14 7.41 17.13
CA HIS A 465 28.19 8.21 17.93
C HIS A 465 28.02 7.72 19.38
N GLY A 466 28.85 6.77 19.83
CA GLY A 466 28.84 6.26 21.20
C GLY A 466 27.64 5.37 21.53
N LEU A 467 27.02 4.76 20.51
CA LEU A 467 25.94 3.78 20.69
C LEU A 467 26.52 2.37 20.84
N PRO A 468 25.93 1.52 21.71
CA PRO A 468 26.44 0.17 21.95
C PRO A 468 26.19 -0.73 20.74
N VAL A 469 27.27 -1.25 20.15
CA VAL A 469 27.22 -2.16 18.98
C VAL A 469 27.85 -3.54 19.22
N ALA A 470 28.41 -3.79 20.40
CA ALA A 470 29.21 -4.99 20.69
C ALA A 470 28.44 -6.31 20.53
N ASP A 471 27.11 -6.28 20.70
CA ASP A 471 26.25 -7.46 20.61
C ASP A 471 25.87 -7.83 19.16
N TYR A 472 26.29 -7.03 18.17
CA TYR A 472 25.88 -7.19 16.78
C TYR A 472 27.06 -7.51 15.88
N THR A 473 26.88 -8.52 15.01
CA THR A 473 27.80 -8.85 13.93
C THR A 473 27.17 -8.48 12.58
N PRO A 474 27.97 -8.03 11.60
CA PRO A 474 27.49 -7.81 10.24
C PRO A 474 26.83 -9.08 9.67
N ASP A 475 25.73 -8.91 8.95
CA ASP A 475 25.07 -10.02 8.27
C ASP A 475 25.89 -10.45 7.05
N SER A 476 25.93 -11.76 6.77
CA SER A 476 26.52 -12.26 5.53
C SER A 476 25.65 -11.85 4.32
N THR A 477 26.31 -11.34 3.29
CA THR A 477 25.70 -11.00 1.99
C THR A 477 25.71 -12.17 1.02
N ASP A 478 26.34 -13.28 1.38
CA ASP A 478 26.43 -14.46 0.52
C ASP A 478 25.04 -15.06 0.30
N TRP A 479 24.85 -15.69 -0.86
CA TRP A 479 23.63 -16.44 -1.15
C TRP A 479 23.98 -17.81 -1.72
N ALA A 480 23.24 -18.83 -1.30
CA ALA A 480 23.52 -20.22 -1.65
C ALA A 480 22.60 -20.68 -2.80
N PHE A 481 23.20 -21.24 -3.85
CA PHE A 481 22.49 -21.87 -4.95
C PHE A 481 22.68 -23.38 -4.92
N GLN A 482 21.56 -24.14 -4.91
CA GLN A 482 21.58 -25.59 -5.00
C GLN A 482 20.25 -26.09 -5.57
N CYS A 483 20.28 -26.68 -6.76
CA CYS A 483 19.09 -27.05 -7.52
C CYS A 483 18.96 -28.58 -7.72
N PRO A 484 17.73 -29.14 -7.80
CA PRO A 484 17.52 -30.57 -8.11
C PRO A 484 18.12 -31.05 -9.43
N CYS A 485 18.41 -30.18 -10.40
CA CYS A 485 19.10 -30.56 -11.63
C CYS A 485 20.58 -30.93 -11.42
N GLN A 486 21.16 -30.57 -10.26
CA GLN A 486 22.55 -30.84 -9.89
C GLN A 486 23.62 -30.33 -10.88
N GLU A 487 23.26 -29.44 -11.81
CA GLU A 487 24.19 -28.90 -12.81
C GLU A 487 25.28 -28.03 -12.17
N VAL A 488 24.91 -27.23 -11.17
CA VAL A 488 25.83 -26.39 -10.41
C VAL A 488 25.33 -26.16 -8.99
N SER A 489 26.27 -25.98 -8.06
CA SER A 489 26.01 -25.60 -6.68
C SER A 489 27.14 -24.74 -6.15
N GLY A 490 26.84 -23.83 -5.23
CA GLY A 490 27.85 -22.97 -4.61
C GLY A 490 27.25 -21.68 -4.07
N PHE A 491 28.13 -20.76 -3.68
CA PHE A 491 27.75 -19.43 -3.21
C PHE A 491 28.02 -18.38 -4.29
N ASN A 492 27.17 -17.35 -4.36
CA ASN A 492 27.37 -16.16 -5.19
C ASN A 492 27.64 -16.45 -6.67
N LEU A 493 26.87 -17.34 -7.28
CA LEU A 493 27.05 -17.80 -8.67
C LEU A 493 26.48 -16.81 -9.71
N ASN A 494 26.65 -15.51 -9.49
CA ASN A 494 26.07 -14.44 -10.32
C ASN A 494 26.50 -14.52 -11.79
N ASP A 495 27.75 -14.94 -12.01
CA ASP A 495 28.37 -15.00 -13.34
C ASP A 495 28.25 -16.38 -14.01
N HIS A 496 27.70 -17.37 -13.32
CA HIS A 496 27.59 -18.73 -13.85
C HIS A 496 26.39 -18.84 -14.80
N ASP A 497 26.63 -19.20 -16.07
CA ASP A 497 25.59 -19.19 -17.11
C ASP A 497 24.38 -20.08 -16.80
N ALA A 498 24.61 -21.25 -16.19
CA ALA A 498 23.53 -22.15 -15.76
C ALA A 498 22.56 -21.48 -14.76
N VAL A 499 23.05 -20.56 -13.93
CA VAL A 499 22.24 -19.83 -12.93
C VAL A 499 21.66 -18.56 -13.55
N ARG A 500 22.45 -17.86 -14.36
CA ARG A 500 22.12 -16.57 -14.96
C ARG A 500 20.99 -16.64 -15.99
N SER A 501 20.95 -17.72 -16.76
CA SER A 501 19.99 -17.93 -17.86
C SER A 501 18.59 -18.37 -17.43
N HIS A 502 18.39 -18.71 -16.16
CA HIS A 502 17.17 -19.32 -15.65
C HIS A 502 16.43 -18.43 -14.64
N THR A 503 15.18 -18.77 -14.40
CA THR A 503 14.35 -18.12 -13.38
C THR A 503 14.62 -18.76 -12.03
N LEU A 504 15.05 -17.96 -11.05
CA LEU A 504 15.43 -18.44 -9.72
C LEU A 504 14.31 -18.26 -8.72
N ILE A 505 14.18 -19.20 -7.80
CA ILE A 505 13.27 -19.18 -6.66
C ILE A 505 14.01 -19.55 -5.38
N CYS A 506 13.72 -18.86 -4.28
CA CYS A 506 14.32 -19.12 -2.97
C CYS A 506 13.36 -19.95 -2.11
N CYS A 507 13.85 -21.03 -1.50
CA CYS A 507 13.08 -21.77 -0.50
C CYS A 507 13.01 -21.00 0.81
N ASP A 508 11.83 -20.68 1.31
CA ASP A 508 11.66 -19.95 2.57
C ASP A 508 12.05 -20.78 3.81
N SER A 509 12.18 -22.11 3.67
CA SER A 509 12.56 -23.01 4.76
C SER A 509 14.07 -23.20 4.88
N CYS A 510 14.79 -23.48 3.78
CA CYS A 510 16.24 -23.72 3.81
C CYS A 510 17.08 -22.58 3.24
N LEU A 511 16.43 -21.52 2.73
CA LEU A 511 17.05 -20.30 2.18
C LEU A 511 17.97 -20.53 0.98
N ARG A 512 17.89 -21.71 0.34
CA ARG A 512 18.63 -22.01 -0.89
C ARG A 512 17.85 -21.55 -2.12
N TRP A 513 18.59 -20.96 -3.04
CA TRP A 513 18.10 -20.60 -4.37
C TRP A 513 18.18 -21.79 -5.32
N GLN A 514 17.14 -21.95 -6.13
CA GLN A 514 16.99 -23.06 -7.09
C GLN A 514 16.42 -22.51 -8.40
N HIS A 515 16.54 -23.27 -9.48
CA HIS A 515 15.77 -23.00 -10.69
C HIS A 515 14.30 -23.29 -10.45
N LEU A 516 13.43 -22.37 -10.86
CA LEU A 516 11.99 -22.54 -10.84
C LEU A 516 11.57 -23.61 -11.85
N GLU A 517 12.27 -23.68 -12.98
CA GLU A 517 11.97 -24.62 -14.06
C GLU A 517 12.24 -26.07 -13.67
N CYS A 518 13.19 -26.31 -12.77
CA CYS A 518 13.57 -27.64 -12.27
C CYS A 518 12.64 -28.17 -11.16
N GLN A 519 11.62 -27.41 -10.76
CA GLN A 519 10.58 -27.90 -9.86
C GLN A 519 9.57 -28.73 -10.65
N ARG A 520 9.45 -30.03 -10.32
CA ARG A 520 8.47 -30.92 -10.98
C ARG A 520 7.04 -30.41 -10.71
N ASP A 521 6.16 -30.54 -11.70
CA ASP A 521 4.79 -30.05 -11.59
C ASP A 521 4.02 -30.75 -10.45
N GLU A 522 4.28 -32.04 -10.23
CA GLU A 522 3.74 -32.82 -9.10
C GLU A 522 4.03 -32.17 -7.74
N TRP A 523 5.21 -31.56 -7.58
CA TRP A 523 5.59 -30.88 -6.34
C TRP A 523 4.86 -29.54 -6.19
N VAL A 524 4.68 -28.81 -7.29
CA VAL A 524 3.92 -27.54 -7.30
C VAL A 524 2.44 -27.80 -7.04
N GLU A 525 1.88 -28.86 -7.59
CA GLU A 525 0.52 -29.30 -7.33
C GLU A 525 0.32 -29.67 -5.86
N LEU A 526 1.27 -30.39 -5.25
CA LEU A 526 1.21 -30.73 -3.83
C LEU A 526 1.24 -29.48 -2.93
N LEU A 527 2.07 -28.48 -3.27
CA LEU A 527 2.06 -27.18 -2.60
C LEU A 527 0.70 -26.47 -2.76
N GLY A 528 0.05 -26.61 -3.92
CA GLY A 528 -1.29 -26.07 -4.17
C GLY A 528 -2.39 -26.79 -3.37
N GLN A 529 -2.32 -28.12 -3.29
CA GLN A 529 -3.22 -28.93 -2.47
C GLN A 529 -3.11 -28.56 -0.98
N ALA A 530 -1.88 -28.40 -0.48
CA ALA A 530 -1.63 -27.97 0.90
C ALA A 530 -2.27 -26.59 1.20
N ARG A 531 -2.35 -25.70 0.21
CA ARG A 531 -3.01 -24.39 0.35
C ARG A 531 -4.50 -24.39 0.02
N GLN A 532 -5.07 -25.51 -0.42
CA GLN A 532 -6.44 -25.59 -0.94
C GLN A 532 -6.69 -24.61 -2.11
N LYS A 533 -5.65 -24.30 -2.88
CA LYS A 533 -5.69 -23.35 -4.00
C LYS A 533 -4.72 -23.84 -5.09
N PRO A 534 -5.16 -23.95 -6.36
CA PRO A 534 -4.24 -24.34 -7.44
C PRO A 534 -3.16 -23.27 -7.58
N LEU A 535 -1.89 -23.69 -7.50
CA LEU A 535 -0.74 -22.82 -7.69
C LEU A 535 -0.17 -23.03 -9.09
N GLN A 536 0.17 -21.93 -9.75
CA GLN A 536 0.96 -21.92 -10.97
C GLN A 536 2.37 -21.40 -10.66
N ARG A 537 3.35 -21.76 -11.49
CA ARG A 537 4.75 -21.31 -11.31
C ARG A 537 4.91 -19.78 -11.21
N LYS A 538 4.01 -19.02 -11.84
CA LYS A 538 3.96 -17.54 -11.80
C LYS A 538 3.50 -16.96 -10.46
N ASP A 539 2.90 -17.78 -9.58
CA ASP A 539 2.38 -17.34 -8.29
C ASP A 539 3.51 -17.22 -7.25
N PHE A 540 4.66 -17.84 -7.52
CA PHE A 540 5.85 -17.69 -6.70
C PHE A 540 6.67 -16.48 -7.12
N VAL A 541 7.29 -15.84 -6.13
CA VAL A 541 8.22 -14.76 -6.41
C VAL A 541 9.53 -15.34 -6.92
N SER A 542 9.90 -14.92 -8.12
CA SER A 542 11.08 -15.39 -8.82
C SER A 542 11.92 -14.24 -9.38
N VAL A 543 13.18 -14.53 -9.72
CA VAL A 543 14.14 -13.54 -10.21
C VAL A 543 15.00 -14.12 -11.32
N THR A 544 15.29 -13.33 -12.35
CA THR A 544 16.27 -13.69 -13.39
C THR A 544 17.50 -12.80 -13.24
N LEU A 545 18.68 -13.41 -13.15
CA LEU A 545 19.94 -12.67 -13.08
C LEU A 545 20.32 -12.20 -14.49
N ALA A 546 19.79 -11.06 -14.97
CA ALA A 546 20.13 -10.56 -16.31
C ALA A 546 21.65 -10.31 -16.52
N SER A 547 22.13 -10.58 -17.74
CA SER A 547 23.50 -10.30 -18.23
C SER A 547 23.82 -8.79 -18.19
N PRO A 548 25.09 -8.38 -17.95
CA PRO A 548 25.50 -6.97 -17.88
C PRO A 548 25.10 -6.13 -19.09
N HIS A 549 24.96 -6.73 -20.28
CA HIS A 549 24.55 -6.04 -21.51
C HIS A 549 23.04 -5.76 -21.62
N ALA A 550 22.20 -6.32 -20.74
CA ALA A 550 20.75 -6.08 -20.72
C ALA A 550 20.33 -4.86 -19.87
N HIS A 551 21.28 -4.24 -19.15
CA HIS A 551 21.02 -3.06 -18.32
C HIS A 551 20.54 -1.83 -19.12
N ALA A 552 20.83 -1.74 -20.42
CA ALA A 552 20.36 -0.64 -21.26
C ALA A 552 18.88 -0.75 -21.68
N HIS A 553 18.28 -1.95 -21.68
CA HIS A 553 16.91 -2.15 -22.18
C HIS A 553 15.90 -2.59 -21.10
N ALA A 554 16.34 -3.19 -19.99
CA ALA A 554 15.43 -3.68 -18.93
C ALA A 554 14.97 -2.60 -17.93
N LEU A 555 15.64 -1.43 -17.87
CA LEU A 555 15.24 -0.30 -17.00
C LEU A 555 13.98 0.45 -17.49
N HIS A 556 13.43 0.11 -18.67
CA HIS A 556 12.31 0.82 -19.29
C HIS A 556 10.93 0.17 -19.13
N ARG A 557 10.77 -0.99 -18.49
CA ARG A 557 9.44 -1.67 -18.45
C ARG A 557 8.87 -2.06 -17.09
N GLY A 558 9.59 -1.90 -15.97
CA GLY A 558 9.23 -2.64 -14.75
C GLY A 558 9.03 -1.89 -13.44
N GLN A 559 9.03 -0.55 -13.37
CA GLN A 559 8.89 0.16 -12.09
C GLN A 559 7.63 1.03 -12.05
N ARG A 560 6.51 0.38 -11.71
CA ARG A 560 5.25 1.02 -11.35
C ARG A 560 4.96 0.77 -9.85
N ARG A 561 5.17 1.81 -9.04
CA ARG A 561 4.54 2.06 -7.72
C ARG A 561 5.09 1.31 -6.50
N SER A 562 5.94 1.98 -5.73
CA SER A 562 5.74 2.11 -4.27
C SER A 562 6.57 3.31 -3.78
N ALA A 563 5.91 4.26 -3.12
CA ALA A 563 6.56 5.38 -2.43
C ALA A 563 5.70 5.72 -1.20
N ARG A 564 5.90 4.93 -0.14
CA ARG A 564 5.71 5.29 1.26
C ARG A 564 6.95 4.78 1.98
N HIS A 565 7.50 5.62 2.85
CA HIS A 565 8.85 5.59 3.43
C HIS A 565 9.94 6.12 2.49
N ALA A 566 10.00 7.45 2.42
CA ALA A 566 11.24 8.15 2.08
C ALA A 566 11.81 8.67 3.39
N ASP A 567 12.88 8.05 3.85
CA ASP A 567 13.70 8.53 4.95
C ASP A 567 14.21 9.93 4.64
N THR A 568 13.71 10.89 5.40
CA THR A 568 14.26 12.25 5.47
C THR A 568 15.42 12.19 6.45
N ASN A 569 16.64 12.05 5.93
CA ASN A 569 17.91 12.62 6.43
C ASN A 569 19.04 11.77 5.84
N LEU A 570 19.44 12.08 4.60
CA LEU A 570 20.80 11.86 4.15
C LEU A 570 21.32 13.22 3.68
N HIS A 571 22.27 13.73 4.46
CA HIS A 571 23.00 14.96 4.23
C HIS A 571 23.97 14.72 3.05
N PRO A 572 23.86 15.43 1.91
CA PRO A 572 24.82 15.29 0.83
C PRO A 572 25.97 16.26 1.11
N SER A 573 27.03 15.75 1.71
CA SER A 573 28.31 16.47 1.74
C SER A 573 29.45 15.47 1.74
N GLN A 574 29.84 15.01 0.55
CA GLN A 574 31.24 14.77 0.19
C GLN A 574 31.35 14.54 -1.33
N PRO A 575 32.37 15.11 -1.99
CA PRO A 575 32.53 15.02 -3.43
C PRO A 575 33.00 13.61 -3.82
N ALA A 576 32.66 13.24 -5.04
CA ALA A 576 33.12 12.02 -5.69
C ALA A 576 34.65 12.03 -5.81
N ASP A 577 35.31 11.22 -4.99
CA ASP A 577 36.65 10.74 -5.27
C ASP A 577 36.61 9.23 -5.47
N ALA A 578 37.29 8.83 -6.53
CA ALA A 578 37.35 7.50 -7.07
C ALA A 578 38.09 6.53 -6.13
N ASP A 579 37.72 5.26 -6.29
CA ASP A 579 38.53 4.09 -6.01
C ASP A 579 38.80 3.77 -4.52
N LEU A 580 38.04 2.77 -4.01
CA LEU A 580 38.52 1.61 -3.23
C LEU A 580 37.34 0.91 -2.52
N GLY A 581 37.02 -0.33 -2.95
CA GLY A 581 36.49 -1.37 -2.04
C GLY A 581 35.12 -1.97 -2.37
N LEU A 582 35.14 -3.11 -3.05
CA LEU A 582 34.08 -4.14 -3.12
C LEU A 582 32.74 -3.71 -3.76
N SER A 583 32.71 -3.78 -5.09
CA SER A 583 31.48 -3.94 -5.86
C SER A 583 30.78 -5.24 -5.41
N SER A 584 29.83 -5.12 -4.48
CA SER A 584 28.93 -6.21 -4.11
C SER A 584 28.09 -6.59 -5.32
N ALA A 585 28.40 -7.73 -5.93
CA ALA A 585 27.62 -8.26 -7.05
C ALA A 585 26.12 -8.34 -6.63
N PRO A 586 25.17 -7.96 -7.51
CA PRO A 586 23.77 -7.77 -7.13
C PRO A 586 23.15 -9.09 -6.64
N ARG A 587 22.65 -9.11 -5.40
CA ARG A 587 22.06 -10.30 -4.79
C ARG A 587 20.69 -10.61 -5.41
N PRO A 588 20.30 -11.89 -5.54
CA PRO A 588 18.97 -12.24 -6.04
C PRO A 588 17.83 -11.65 -5.15
N VAL A 589 18.03 -11.59 -3.83
CA VAL A 589 17.05 -11.02 -2.87
C VAL A 589 16.82 -9.51 -3.05
N THR A 590 17.85 -8.74 -3.42
CA THR A 590 17.73 -7.31 -3.75
C THR A 590 16.81 -7.07 -4.94
N ARG A 591 16.93 -7.93 -5.96
CA ARG A 591 16.05 -7.90 -7.14
C ARG A 591 14.63 -8.40 -6.81
N LYS A 592 14.50 -9.33 -5.86
CA LYS A 592 13.21 -9.81 -5.32
C LYS A 592 12.43 -8.68 -4.63
N SER A 593 13.11 -7.88 -3.79
CA SER A 593 12.50 -6.74 -3.08
C SER A 593 12.01 -5.66 -4.06
N SER A 594 12.84 -5.30 -5.05
CA SER A 594 12.48 -4.28 -6.05
C SER A 594 11.34 -4.71 -6.99
N LEU A 595 11.22 -6.00 -7.33
CA LEU A 595 10.09 -6.54 -8.10
C LEU A 595 8.80 -6.65 -7.26
N ALA A 596 8.91 -7.02 -5.98
CA ALA A 596 7.77 -7.04 -5.06
C ALA A 596 7.23 -5.62 -4.77
N LEU A 597 8.12 -4.63 -4.67
CA LEU A 597 7.73 -3.21 -4.58
C LEU A 597 7.12 -2.67 -5.88
N ALA A 598 7.50 -3.20 -7.04
CA ALA A 598 6.99 -2.73 -8.34
C ALA A 598 5.68 -3.38 -8.79
N ASN A 599 5.32 -4.52 -8.20
CA ASN A 599 4.03 -5.16 -8.44
C ASN A 599 3.08 -4.79 -7.30
N ASN A 600 2.45 -3.63 -7.48
CA ASN A 600 1.47 -3.01 -6.59
C ASN A 600 0.14 -3.80 -6.51
N THR A 601 0.21 -5.13 -6.35
CA THR A 601 -0.88 -6.01 -5.96
C THR A 601 -1.20 -5.72 -4.50
N SER A 602 -2.44 -5.27 -4.25
CA SER A 602 -3.12 -5.09 -2.96
C SER A 602 -2.30 -5.46 -1.71
N ALA A 603 -2.12 -4.47 -0.83
CA ALA A 603 -1.37 -4.48 0.44
C ALA A 603 -1.75 -5.57 1.49
N ASN A 604 -2.46 -6.63 1.10
CA ASN A 604 -2.88 -7.76 1.93
C ASN A 604 -2.38 -9.13 1.44
N LEU A 605 -1.62 -9.23 0.34
CA LEU A 605 -1.09 -10.51 -0.15
C LEU A 605 0.43 -10.51 -0.02
N LEU A 606 0.92 -11.00 1.12
CA LEU A 606 2.30 -11.45 1.23
C LEU A 606 2.58 -12.47 0.11
N PRO A 607 3.76 -12.42 -0.52
CA PRO A 607 4.11 -13.39 -1.57
C PRO A 607 3.95 -14.84 -1.09
N GLU A 608 3.52 -15.72 -1.99
CA GLU A 608 3.23 -17.12 -1.67
C GLU A 608 4.53 -17.84 -1.22
N THR A 609 4.51 -18.45 -0.03
CA THR A 609 5.66 -19.15 0.57
C THR A 609 6.02 -20.40 -0.24
N PHE A 610 7.30 -20.55 -0.57
CA PHE A 610 7.83 -21.67 -1.32
C PHE A 610 8.67 -22.61 -0.44
N VAL A 611 8.36 -23.90 -0.48
CA VAL A 611 9.10 -24.97 0.22
C VAL A 611 9.62 -25.93 -0.85
N CYS A 612 10.94 -26.09 -0.96
CA CYS A 612 11.54 -26.92 -2.01
C CYS A 612 11.32 -28.41 -1.76
N SER A 613 11.55 -29.23 -2.80
CA SER A 613 11.37 -30.68 -2.75
C SER A 613 12.23 -31.36 -1.70
N TRP A 614 13.48 -30.93 -1.45
CA TRP A 614 14.29 -31.49 -0.36
C TRP A 614 13.70 -31.22 1.02
N CYS A 615 13.16 -30.02 1.25
CA CYS A 615 12.47 -29.72 2.50
C CYS A 615 11.20 -30.56 2.64
N MET A 616 10.41 -30.71 1.56
CA MET A 616 9.23 -31.59 1.58
C MET A 616 9.59 -33.06 1.80
N HIS A 617 10.72 -33.52 1.26
CA HIS A 617 11.24 -34.87 1.48
C HIS A 617 11.61 -35.10 2.96
N ALA A 618 12.28 -34.14 3.59
CA ALA A 618 12.57 -34.20 5.03
C ALA A 618 11.28 -34.19 5.89
N LEU A 619 10.25 -33.45 5.49
CA LEU A 619 8.95 -33.52 6.16
C LEU A 619 8.29 -34.90 6.00
N GLU A 620 8.46 -35.56 4.85
CA GLU A 620 7.99 -36.95 4.65
C GLU A 620 8.75 -37.94 5.53
N ASP A 621 10.07 -37.78 5.71
CA ASP A 621 10.87 -38.61 6.63
C ASP A 621 10.36 -38.51 8.06
N ASP A 622 10.15 -37.29 8.58
CA ASP A 622 9.57 -37.05 9.91
C ASP A 622 8.23 -37.80 10.09
N LEU A 623 7.39 -37.79 9.05
CA LEU A 623 6.08 -38.43 9.09
C LEU A 623 6.22 -39.94 9.07
N ARG A 624 7.06 -40.50 8.21
CA ARG A 624 7.29 -41.96 8.13
C ARG A 624 7.81 -42.51 9.45
N ASP A 625 8.71 -41.79 10.12
CA ASP A 625 9.21 -42.15 11.45
C ASP A 625 8.09 -42.11 12.51
N ALA A 626 7.17 -41.14 12.42
CA ALA A 626 6.02 -41.05 13.31
C ALA A 626 4.90 -42.07 12.99
N PHE A 627 4.82 -42.56 11.74
CA PHE A 627 3.72 -43.39 11.22
C PHE A 627 3.50 -44.67 12.04
N VAL A 628 4.56 -45.40 12.34
CA VAL A 628 4.46 -46.66 13.09
C VAL A 628 3.87 -46.43 14.48
N ARG A 629 4.25 -45.33 15.14
CA ARG A 629 3.75 -44.96 16.47
C ARG A 629 2.26 -44.60 16.42
N GLU A 630 1.83 -43.81 15.44
CA GLU A 630 0.43 -43.44 15.28
C GLU A 630 -0.44 -44.62 14.88
N LEU A 631 0.03 -45.49 13.98
CA LEU A 631 -0.68 -46.71 13.60
C LEU A 631 -0.96 -47.59 14.83
N ARG A 632 0.02 -47.77 15.72
CA ARG A 632 -0.16 -48.49 16.98
C ARG A 632 -1.25 -47.84 17.84
N GLN A 633 -1.23 -46.53 18.01
CA GLN A 633 -2.23 -45.81 18.79
C GLN A 633 -3.64 -45.95 18.19
N THR A 634 -3.77 -45.79 16.88
CA THR A 634 -5.04 -45.94 16.15
C THR A 634 -5.60 -47.36 16.31
N ARG A 635 -4.75 -48.41 16.19
CA ARG A 635 -5.17 -49.80 16.41
C ARG A 635 -5.61 -50.07 17.84
N VAL A 636 -4.92 -49.51 18.84
CA VAL A 636 -5.34 -49.60 20.25
C VAL A 636 -6.68 -48.92 20.48
N GLN A 637 -6.91 -47.73 19.91
CA GLN A 637 -8.19 -47.03 19.99
C GLN A 637 -9.32 -47.81 19.31
N GLN A 638 -9.08 -48.37 18.11
CA GLN A 638 -10.05 -49.19 17.40
C GLN A 638 -10.45 -50.45 18.19
N ARG A 639 -9.48 -51.12 18.82
CA ARG A 639 -9.74 -52.27 19.72
C ARG A 639 -10.57 -51.84 20.92
N LYS A 640 -10.18 -50.79 21.65
CA LYS A 640 -10.97 -50.25 22.77
C LYS A 640 -12.40 -49.89 22.37
N ALA A 641 -12.58 -49.27 21.20
CA ALA A 641 -13.91 -48.91 20.69
C ALA A 641 -14.74 -50.13 20.25
N HIS A 642 -14.09 -51.20 19.80
CA HIS A 642 -14.74 -52.48 19.52
C HIS A 642 -15.17 -53.16 20.83
N ASP A 643 -14.28 -53.25 21.81
CA ASP A 643 -14.55 -53.86 23.11
C ASP A 643 -15.65 -53.12 23.88
N GLU A 644 -15.68 -51.78 23.81
CA GLU A 644 -16.75 -50.96 24.39
C GLU A 644 -18.10 -51.18 23.65
N ARG A 645 -18.09 -51.34 22.33
CA ARG A 645 -19.30 -51.69 21.56
C ARG A 645 -19.82 -53.09 21.94
N GLU A 646 -18.93 -54.07 22.06
CA GLU A 646 -19.27 -55.42 22.53
C GLU A 646 -19.79 -55.41 23.97
N ARG A 647 -19.17 -54.64 24.87
CA ARG A 647 -19.64 -54.45 26.25
C ARG A 647 -21.04 -53.83 26.28
N ARG A 648 -21.31 -52.80 25.46
CA ARG A 648 -22.65 -52.20 25.33
C ARG A 648 -23.67 -53.19 24.77
N LYS A 649 -23.27 -54.02 23.81
CA LYS A 649 -24.14 -55.08 23.25
C LYS A 649 -24.50 -56.11 24.32
N ARG A 650 -23.51 -56.61 25.07
CA ARG A 650 -23.72 -57.55 26.19
C ARG A 650 -24.60 -56.94 27.29
N GLN A 651 -24.39 -55.67 27.64
CA GLN A 651 -25.25 -54.98 28.61
C GLN A 651 -26.70 -54.81 28.12
N LYS A 652 -26.92 -54.58 26.82
CA LYS A 652 -28.26 -54.55 26.22
C LYS A 652 -28.91 -55.93 26.21
N GLU A 653 -28.17 -57.00 25.92
CA GLU A 653 -28.67 -58.37 25.99
C GLU A 653 -29.05 -58.76 27.42
N VAL A 654 -28.21 -58.46 28.42
CA VAL A 654 -28.51 -58.70 29.85
C VAL A 654 -29.74 -57.91 30.30
N ARG A 655 -29.88 -56.63 29.91
CA ARG A 655 -31.08 -55.83 30.22
C ARG A 655 -32.34 -56.36 29.53
N LYS A 656 -32.22 -56.85 28.29
CA LYS A 656 -33.33 -57.47 27.56
C LYS A 656 -33.78 -58.78 28.25
N SER A 657 -32.84 -59.60 28.70
CA SER A 657 -33.13 -60.81 29.47
C SER A 657 -33.75 -60.49 30.84
N ALA A 658 -33.30 -59.44 31.54
CA ALA A 658 -33.89 -58.99 32.81
C ALA A 658 -35.32 -58.43 32.65
N ALA A 659 -35.60 -57.70 31.57
CA ALA A 659 -36.95 -57.23 31.25
C ALA A 659 -37.90 -58.40 30.89
N ALA A 660 -37.41 -59.41 30.16
CA ALA A 660 -38.18 -60.61 29.85
C ALA A 660 -38.50 -61.47 31.08
N SER A 661 -37.64 -61.48 32.10
CA SER A 661 -37.94 -62.13 33.40
C SER A 661 -38.89 -61.33 34.29
N THR A 662 -39.01 -60.01 34.11
CA THR A 662 -39.94 -59.17 34.88
C THR A 662 -41.36 -59.21 34.30
N ALA A 663 -41.49 -59.35 32.97
CA ALA A 663 -42.78 -59.50 32.29
C ALA A 663 -43.48 -60.86 32.53
N LYS A 664 -42.78 -61.86 33.09
CA LYS A 664 -43.37 -63.15 33.49
C LYS A 664 -43.98 -63.16 34.90
N ASN A 665 -43.83 -62.07 35.67
CA ASN A 665 -44.34 -61.97 37.05
C ASN A 665 -45.52 -60.98 37.19
N THR A 666 -46.13 -60.54 36.09
CA THR A 666 -47.25 -59.58 36.09
C THR A 666 -48.43 -60.06 35.23
N ASP A 667 -48.81 -61.33 35.36
CA ASP A 667 -50.06 -61.89 34.82
C ASP A 667 -51.13 -62.11 35.91
N ASP A 668 -50.97 -61.53 37.12
CA ASP A 668 -51.99 -61.63 38.17
C ASP A 668 -52.10 -60.34 38.99
N ALA A 669 -52.84 -59.35 38.45
CA ALA A 669 -53.62 -58.36 39.21
C ALA A 669 -54.35 -57.37 38.27
N GLY A 670 -55.67 -57.56 38.14
CA GLY A 670 -56.68 -56.52 38.40
C GLY A 670 -56.75 -55.28 37.50
N ALA A 671 -57.78 -55.26 36.67
CA ALA A 671 -58.34 -54.09 36.01
C ALA A 671 -59.09 -53.17 36.99
N ASP A 672 -58.97 -51.83 36.83
CA ASP A 672 -60.05 -50.85 37.03
C ASP A 672 -59.68 -49.44 36.50
N ILE A 673 -60.26 -49.09 35.34
CA ILE A 673 -61.12 -47.92 34.99
C ILE A 673 -60.97 -46.68 35.95
N ASN A 674 -60.68 -45.41 35.60
CA ASN A 674 -61.22 -44.54 34.54
C ASN A 674 -60.57 -43.13 34.51
N ASP A 675 -60.60 -42.49 33.31
CA ASP A 675 -60.88 -41.07 32.94
C ASP A 675 -60.30 -39.87 33.75
N ASN A 676 -59.79 -38.78 33.17
CA ASN A 676 -60.14 -38.14 31.88
C ASN A 676 -59.13 -37.06 31.40
N ALA A 677 -59.14 -36.85 30.08
CA ALA A 677 -58.99 -35.57 29.35
C ALA A 677 -57.62 -34.86 29.13
N THR A 678 -57.08 -35.10 27.92
CA THR A 678 -56.60 -34.16 26.87
C THR A 678 -55.58 -33.05 27.19
N VAL A 679 -54.45 -33.05 26.47
CA VAL A 679 -54.03 -32.03 25.48
C VAL A 679 -52.76 -32.53 24.75
N ASN A 680 -52.80 -32.59 23.41
CA ASN A 680 -51.64 -32.76 22.52
C ASN A 680 -50.69 -31.55 22.65
N PRO A 681 -49.36 -31.72 22.61
CA PRO A 681 -48.71 -31.76 21.29
C PRO A 681 -47.48 -32.66 21.17
N THR A 682 -47.26 -33.08 19.92
CA THR A 682 -46.01 -33.51 19.29
C THR A 682 -44.77 -32.76 19.75
N ALA A 683 -43.76 -33.46 20.28
CA ALA A 683 -42.33 -33.15 20.10
C ALA A 683 -41.40 -34.28 20.62
N ASN A 684 -40.27 -34.43 19.93
CA ASN A 684 -39.00 -35.05 20.36
C ASN A 684 -38.78 -36.56 20.14
N ALA A 685 -38.69 -36.93 18.86
CA ALA A 685 -37.61 -37.81 18.42
C ALA A 685 -36.44 -36.94 17.92
N THR A 686 -35.30 -37.00 18.60
CA THR A 686 -34.00 -36.59 18.05
C THR A 686 -33.08 -37.80 18.01
N ALA A 687 -32.15 -37.74 17.06
CA ALA A 687 -30.98 -38.59 16.85
C ALA A 687 -31.17 -39.82 15.95
N ASN A 688 -31.11 -39.59 14.63
CA ASN A 688 -30.01 -40.09 13.81
C ASN A 688 -30.09 -39.56 12.37
N ALA A 689 -28.90 -39.28 11.82
CA ALA A 689 -28.62 -38.84 10.44
C ALA A 689 -29.18 -37.44 10.12
N THR A 690 -28.41 -36.46 9.65
CA THR A 690 -27.43 -36.53 8.59
C THR A 690 -26.56 -35.28 8.72
N ALA A 691 -25.28 -35.42 9.05
CA ALA A 691 -24.32 -34.34 8.92
C ALA A 691 -23.66 -34.52 7.55
N ASN A 692 -24.08 -33.72 6.57
CA ASN A 692 -23.24 -33.32 5.47
C ASN A 692 -23.84 -32.09 4.77
N ALA A 693 -22.93 -31.19 4.42
CA ALA A 693 -23.05 -30.05 3.53
C ALA A 693 -23.54 -28.69 4.10
N THR A 694 -22.70 -27.70 3.77
CA THR A 694 -22.98 -26.29 3.50
C THR A 694 -23.25 -25.33 4.67
N ALA A 695 -22.22 -24.52 4.97
CA ALA A 695 -22.40 -23.11 5.31
C ALA A 695 -21.13 -22.31 4.95
N ASN A 696 -21.08 -21.82 3.71
CA ASN A 696 -20.53 -20.50 3.40
C ASN A 696 -21.73 -19.55 3.41
N ALA A 697 -21.72 -18.50 4.23
CA ALA A 697 -22.23 -17.15 3.92
C ALA A 697 -22.57 -16.33 5.19
N THR A 698 -21.93 -15.16 5.24
CA THR A 698 -22.42 -13.85 5.75
C THR A 698 -22.85 -13.68 7.21
N ALA A 699 -22.18 -12.74 7.89
CA ALA A 699 -22.86 -11.61 8.53
C ALA A 699 -21.92 -10.41 8.70
N ASN A 700 -22.04 -9.45 7.79
CA ASN A 700 -21.89 -8.03 8.13
C ASN A 700 -23.12 -7.66 8.98
N ALA A 701 -22.92 -7.04 10.14
CA ALA A 701 -23.94 -6.24 10.80
C ALA A 701 -23.26 -5.08 11.54
N THR A 702 -23.50 -3.91 10.99
CA THR A 702 -23.40 -2.56 11.54
C THR A 702 -24.07 -2.48 12.92
N ALA A 703 -23.39 -1.84 13.88
CA ALA A 703 -24.01 -1.30 15.08
C ALA A 703 -23.48 0.11 15.34
N THR A 704 -24.25 1.08 14.89
CA THR A 704 -24.25 2.48 15.28
C THR A 704 -24.58 2.57 16.78
N THR A 705 -23.73 3.19 17.59
CA THR A 705 -24.18 3.79 18.86
C THR A 705 -23.44 5.11 19.10
N SER A 706 -24.24 6.16 19.07
CA SER A 706 -23.97 7.51 19.56
C SER A 706 -23.88 7.56 21.08
N GLY A 707 -23.01 8.43 21.62
CA GLY A 707 -23.39 9.28 22.75
C GLY A 707 -22.57 9.19 24.04
N THR A 708 -22.03 10.37 24.39
CA THR A 708 -21.88 10.95 25.74
C THR A 708 -20.68 10.61 26.64
N GLN A 709 -19.80 11.62 26.73
CA GLN A 709 -19.27 12.24 27.97
C GLN A 709 -18.76 11.34 29.12
N LYS A 710 -17.46 11.43 29.44
CA LYS A 710 -16.98 12.25 30.58
C LYS A 710 -15.45 12.26 30.67
N LYS A 711 -14.95 13.48 30.85
CA LYS A 711 -13.58 13.90 31.09
C LYS A 711 -13.33 13.82 32.61
N THR A 712 -12.33 13.09 33.07
CA THR A 712 -11.85 13.16 34.45
C THR A 712 -10.32 13.21 34.48
N GLN A 713 -9.82 14.42 34.78
CA GLN A 713 -8.49 14.65 35.34
C GLN A 713 -8.39 14.08 36.76
N PRO A 714 -7.17 13.84 37.25
CA PRO A 714 -6.80 14.20 38.62
C PRO A 714 -5.64 15.21 38.57
N SER A 715 -5.91 16.48 38.91
CA SER A 715 -5.75 17.07 40.26
C SER A 715 -4.31 17.06 40.78
N ARG A 716 -3.69 18.25 40.72
CA ARG A 716 -2.52 18.69 41.48
C ARG A 716 -2.80 18.72 43.00
N LEU A 717 -1.74 18.54 43.79
CA LEU A 717 -1.28 19.31 44.98
C LEU A 717 -0.63 18.37 46.03
N PRO A 718 0.19 18.84 47.01
CA PRO A 718 0.93 20.10 47.12
C PRO A 718 2.42 19.95 47.54
N ARG A 719 3.10 21.11 47.52
CA ARG A 719 4.41 21.44 48.13
C ARG A 719 4.54 21.05 49.63
N SER A 720 5.74 20.62 50.02
CA SER A 720 6.44 21.01 51.27
C SER A 720 7.95 21.03 50.95
N GLN A 721 8.63 22.18 50.97
CA GLN A 721 9.38 22.76 52.09
C GLN A 721 10.28 21.75 52.83
N PHE A 722 11.59 21.80 52.57
CA PHE A 722 12.62 21.78 53.61
C PHE A 722 13.90 22.46 53.13
N SER A 723 14.59 23.02 54.12
CA SER A 723 15.58 24.09 54.13
C SER A 723 17.04 23.63 54.04
N HIS A 724 17.89 24.58 53.64
CA HIS A 724 19.30 24.81 54.06
C HIS A 724 20.25 23.62 54.29
N SER A 725 21.32 23.58 53.49
CA SER A 725 22.69 23.51 54.03
C SER A 725 23.73 23.84 52.96
N THR A 726 24.41 24.96 53.19
CA THR A 726 25.66 25.42 52.59
C THR A 726 26.82 24.50 52.95
N SER A 727 27.71 24.16 52.00
CA SER A 727 29.13 23.95 52.32
C SER A 727 30.02 24.23 51.11
N HIS A 728 31.01 25.09 51.36
CA HIS A 728 32.17 25.38 50.54
C HIS A 728 33.17 24.22 50.59
N PHE A 729 33.83 23.89 49.47
CA PHE A 729 35.24 23.46 49.36
C PHE A 729 35.60 23.60 47.86
N ALA A 730 36.30 24.66 47.44
CA ALA A 730 37.77 24.80 47.40
C ALA A 730 38.47 23.78 46.47
N GLN A 731 38.92 24.31 45.34
CA GLN A 731 39.96 23.84 44.41
C GLN A 731 41.29 23.52 45.13
N PRO A 732 42.28 22.83 44.51
CA PRO A 732 42.70 22.86 43.10
C PRO A 732 42.24 21.71 42.21
#